data_AF-A0A838ILC9-F1
#
_entry.id   AF-A0A838ILC9-F1
#
_cell.length_a   1.000
_cell.length_b   1.000
_cell.length_c   1.000
_cell.angle_alpha   90.00
_cell.angle_beta   90.00
_cell.angle_gamma   90.00
#
_symmetry.space_group_name_H-M   'P 1'
#
loop_
_entity.id
_entity.type
_entity.pdbx_description
1 polymer ?
#
loop_
_entity_poly.entity_id
_entity_poly.type
_entity_poly.pdbx_seq_one_letter_code
_entity_poly.pdbx_strand_id
1 'polypeptide(L)'
;MPHGHCYLWKPAIVWLQVITNGLIGLSYLLITATLSYIVFRIQDIPFRAMFIAFGLFIVTCGLTHFFSIYVIWNPAYWIDTGLRAVTAVASVGTAILMFPLIPKALALAQGAKAAHSRGIRLETMVEELEAAYAKTRALDELKSQFFANISHELRTPLTLIIGPAEELLSAENLNERQRRDLAVITRNARTLLRHVNDLLDVATFEAGQMRVDYQHVDVTRLVRLTAAHFEVLAQEKRLRFVVESPERLIADVDVNKIQRITFNLLSNAFKFTPDGGVVRISLSVDDDAPGRFRLEVADSGPGIRIEDRQRVFKRFEQLDGSTTRRMGGTGIGLVIVKDFVELHAGQISVSDAAEGGALFSATMASEAPEGALVSDAAVEIGDTLAPVDLAKPATPPDHEAAAAPPVGQPTVLVIEDNADMNRFIVEALSEFHVESAHDGLEGFDKAVKLKPDLIVSDVMMPGLGGDQLLRALRKREDMDDVQIVILTAKADDELRIELLRDGAQDYLMKPFSAEELRIRLRNLISIKRARDTLRQDLQIQSRDLEELAMEIASSKSQLHAAMDSMRVARDHAEGASQLKSDFLSMVSHELRSPLTAFQLYIELLRQHTEALPEEYGQLISRMHAAASRLTDLVEGLLHQASIERGQLQAQIERFDGCAVVEESVERLRPLAQQKQLALKFSCAPEVPLMRSDSGLLRLIASNLLANAIKFTAKGEVVVSLDYQAGQFIVAVQDTGPGIALEDQARIFLPFEHLEPMRHKHTPGVGLGLTLVRAMVNALGGTIEVDSEIGRGSVFRAIIPQSPDS
;
A
#
# COMPACT_ATOMS: atom_id res chain seq x y z
N MET A 1 -2.36 68.05 -64.63
CA MET A 1 -3.62 67.34 -64.39
C MET A 1 -3.29 65.99 -63.76
N PRO A 2 -3.82 65.63 -62.58
CA PRO A 2 -3.70 64.28 -62.05
C PRO A 2 -4.78 63.40 -62.70
N HIS A 3 -4.44 62.70 -63.79
CA HIS A 3 -5.30 61.63 -64.32
C HIS A 3 -5.10 60.37 -63.46
N GLY A 4 -5.78 60.35 -62.31
CA GLY A 4 -5.82 59.19 -61.43
C GLY A 4 -6.41 57.99 -62.18
N HIS A 5 -5.63 56.92 -62.29
CA HIS A 5 -5.92 55.69 -63.05
C HIS A 5 -6.64 55.89 -64.40
N CYS A 6 -5.88 55.82 -65.50
CA CYS A 6 -6.44 55.49 -66.80
C CYS A 6 -6.97 54.04 -66.84
N TYR A 7 -8.06 53.76 -66.11
CA TYR A 7 -8.96 52.69 -66.52
C TYR A 7 -9.41 53.03 -67.93
N LEU A 8 -9.24 52.08 -68.85
CA LEU A 8 -9.81 52.14 -70.21
C LEU A 8 -11.36 52.06 -70.21
N TRP A 9 -12.00 52.35 -69.06
CA TRP A 9 -13.42 52.16 -68.72
C TRP A 9 -14.03 50.86 -69.26
N LYS A 10 -13.19 49.81 -69.40
CA LYS A 10 -13.61 48.48 -69.85
C LYS A 10 -14.49 47.87 -68.75
N PRO A 11 -15.80 47.67 -68.99
CA PRO A 11 -16.73 47.30 -67.91
C PRO A 11 -16.33 46.02 -67.18
N ALA A 12 -15.77 45.04 -67.91
CA ALA A 12 -15.27 43.79 -67.35
C ALA A 12 -14.15 43.99 -66.30
N ILE A 13 -13.24 44.95 -66.49
CA ILE A 13 -12.13 45.21 -65.54
C ILE A 13 -12.65 45.90 -64.28
N VAL A 14 -13.58 46.86 -64.45
CA VAL A 14 -14.21 47.57 -63.33
C VAL A 14 -15.01 46.59 -62.47
N TRP A 15 -15.89 45.79 -63.07
CA TRP A 15 -16.67 44.78 -62.34
C TRP A 15 -15.80 43.72 -61.66
N LEU A 16 -14.71 43.28 -62.30
CA LEU A 16 -13.77 42.35 -61.68
C LEU A 16 -13.16 42.93 -60.38
N GLN A 17 -12.79 44.22 -60.37
CA GLN A 17 -12.26 44.87 -59.18
C GLN A 17 -13.31 45.12 -58.08
N VAL A 18 -14.55 45.42 -58.47
CA VAL A 18 -15.67 45.57 -57.52
C VAL A 18 -15.95 44.26 -56.81
N ILE A 19 -16.03 43.16 -57.57
CA ILE A 19 -16.29 41.82 -57.05
C ILE A 19 -15.13 41.34 -56.17
N THR A 20 -13.88 41.46 -56.64
CA THR A 20 -12.71 40.99 -55.87
C THR A 20 -12.48 41.78 -54.59
N ASN A 21 -12.48 43.12 -54.63
CA ASN A 21 -12.36 43.92 -53.40
C ASN A 21 -13.55 43.73 -52.46
N GLY A 22 -14.77 43.57 -53.01
CA GLY A 22 -15.98 43.35 -52.19
C GLY A 22 -15.90 42.03 -51.43
N LEU A 23 -15.48 40.94 -52.11
CA LEU A 23 -15.26 39.65 -51.49
C LEU A 23 -14.15 39.69 -50.43
N ILE A 24 -13.01 40.33 -50.72
CA ILE A 24 -11.88 40.42 -49.79
C ILE A 24 -12.27 41.23 -48.54
N GLY A 25 -12.88 42.40 -48.72
CA GLY A 25 -13.37 43.22 -47.61
C GLY A 25 -14.40 42.50 -46.74
N LEU A 26 -15.38 41.81 -47.37
CA LEU A 26 -16.38 41.03 -46.66
C LEU A 26 -15.77 39.87 -45.87
N SER A 27 -14.76 39.19 -46.45
CA SER A 27 -14.04 38.10 -45.80
C SER A 27 -13.32 38.57 -44.54
N TYR A 28 -12.63 39.71 -44.58
CA TYR A 28 -11.97 40.29 -43.41
C TYR A 28 -12.94 40.70 -42.30
N LEU A 29 -14.12 41.26 -42.63
CA LEU A 29 -15.15 41.56 -41.63
C LEU A 29 -15.73 40.28 -41.01
N LEU A 30 -16.02 39.24 -41.80
CA LEU A 30 -16.52 37.94 -41.31
C LEU A 30 -15.49 37.22 -40.42
N ILE A 31 -14.22 37.22 -40.79
CA ILE A 31 -13.13 36.66 -39.99
C ILE A 31 -13.03 37.40 -38.64
N THR A 32 -13.09 38.73 -38.65
CA THR A 32 -13.03 39.52 -37.41
C THR A 32 -14.25 39.30 -36.53
N ALA A 33 -15.46 39.23 -37.11
CA ALA A 33 -16.68 38.93 -36.35
C ALA A 33 -16.61 37.54 -35.69
N THR A 34 -16.07 36.54 -36.39
CA THR A 34 -15.89 35.18 -35.87
C THR A 34 -14.85 35.14 -34.74
N LEU A 35 -13.70 35.81 -34.91
CA LEU A 35 -12.69 35.97 -33.86
C LEU A 35 -13.25 36.69 -32.63
N SER A 36 -14.01 37.77 -32.84
CA SER A 36 -14.62 38.55 -31.76
C SER A 36 -15.65 37.74 -31.00
N TYR A 37 -16.45 36.92 -31.69
CA TYR A 37 -17.41 36.00 -31.08
C TYR A 37 -16.74 34.94 -30.20
N ILE A 38 -15.64 34.33 -30.68
CA ILE A 38 -14.85 33.36 -29.89
C ILE A 38 -14.27 34.05 -28.64
N VAL A 39 -13.70 35.26 -28.82
CA VAL A 39 -13.10 36.05 -27.73
C VAL A 39 -14.13 36.53 -26.70
N PHE A 40 -15.38 36.72 -27.09
CA PHE A 40 -16.46 37.10 -26.17
C PHE A 40 -17.05 35.89 -25.43
N ARG A 41 -16.93 34.68 -26.00
CA ARG A 41 -17.58 33.46 -25.48
C ARG A 41 -16.69 32.63 -24.56
N ILE A 42 -15.37 32.75 -24.69
CA ILE A 42 -14.41 32.18 -23.74
C ILE A 42 -14.00 33.31 -22.78
N GLN A 43 -14.47 33.26 -21.53
CA GLN A 43 -13.94 34.12 -20.48
C GLN A 43 -12.52 33.65 -20.11
N ASP A 44 -11.66 34.57 -19.69
CA ASP A 44 -10.26 34.34 -19.31
C ASP A 44 -9.31 33.82 -20.40
N ILE A 45 -9.45 34.28 -21.65
CA ILE A 45 -8.40 34.06 -22.65
C ILE A 45 -7.13 34.85 -22.29
N PRO A 46 -5.97 34.19 -22.06
CA PRO A 46 -4.71 34.90 -21.91
C PRO A 46 -4.39 35.69 -23.19
N PHE A 47 -3.80 36.87 -23.03
CA PHE A 47 -3.41 37.75 -24.15
C PHE A 47 -4.56 38.40 -24.93
N ARG A 48 -5.71 38.69 -24.30
CA ARG A 48 -6.85 39.44 -24.88
C ARG A 48 -6.46 40.68 -25.73
N ALA A 49 -5.43 41.42 -25.32
CA ALA A 49 -4.91 42.58 -26.07
C ALA A 49 -4.38 42.22 -27.47
N MET A 50 -3.79 41.04 -27.65
CA MET A 50 -3.32 40.53 -28.95
C MET A 50 -4.49 40.33 -29.92
N PHE A 51 -5.58 39.72 -29.45
CA PHE A 51 -6.80 39.52 -30.25
C PHE A 51 -7.46 40.85 -30.65
N ILE A 52 -7.45 41.85 -29.76
CA ILE A 52 -7.94 43.20 -30.06
C ILE A 52 -7.07 43.89 -31.13
N ALA A 53 -5.74 43.80 -31.02
CA ALA A 53 -4.80 44.36 -32.00
C ALA A 53 -4.99 43.72 -33.38
N PHE A 54 -5.07 42.39 -33.45
CA PHE A 54 -5.38 41.68 -34.70
C PHE A 54 -6.75 42.05 -35.26
N GLY A 55 -7.79 42.14 -34.42
CA GLY A 55 -9.12 42.55 -34.86
C GLY A 55 -9.13 43.95 -35.48
N LEU A 56 -8.45 44.91 -34.84
CA LEU A 56 -8.31 46.27 -35.37
C LEU A 56 -7.54 46.30 -36.69
N PHE A 57 -6.43 45.54 -36.80
CA PHE A 57 -5.65 45.42 -38.03
C PHE A 57 -6.47 44.79 -39.18
N ILE A 58 -7.19 43.69 -38.92
CA ILE A 58 -7.98 42.99 -39.94
C ILE A 58 -9.17 43.85 -40.40
N VAL A 59 -9.87 44.54 -39.50
CA VAL A 59 -10.97 45.46 -39.85
C VAL A 59 -10.47 46.64 -40.67
N THR A 60 -9.40 47.29 -40.24
CA THR A 60 -8.84 48.42 -41.01
C THR A 60 -8.35 47.98 -42.39
N CYS A 61 -7.76 46.78 -42.52
CA CYS A 61 -7.42 46.19 -43.81
C CYS A 61 -8.67 45.94 -44.68
N GLY A 62 -9.71 45.30 -44.14
CA GLY A 62 -10.99 45.09 -44.84
C GLY A 62 -11.64 46.39 -45.34
N LEU A 63 -11.58 47.46 -44.55
CA LEU A 63 -12.09 48.77 -44.95
C LEU A 63 -11.33 49.37 -46.15
N THR A 64 -10.02 49.14 -46.29
CA THR A 64 -9.27 49.64 -47.47
C THR A 64 -9.78 49.05 -48.79
N HIS A 65 -10.26 47.80 -48.78
CA HIS A 65 -10.84 47.18 -49.97
C HIS A 65 -12.21 47.78 -50.32
N PHE A 66 -13.11 47.96 -49.35
CA PHE A 66 -14.39 48.65 -49.59
C PHE A 66 -14.18 50.10 -50.06
N PHE A 67 -13.21 50.80 -49.49
CA PHE A 67 -12.93 52.17 -49.89
C PHE A 67 -12.29 52.25 -51.29
N SER A 68 -11.46 51.26 -51.67
CA SER A 68 -10.96 51.13 -53.04
C SER A 68 -12.07 50.99 -54.09
N ILE A 69 -13.22 50.38 -53.73
CA ILE A 69 -14.42 50.34 -54.60
C ILE A 69 -15.05 51.73 -54.69
N TYR A 70 -15.22 52.43 -53.57
CA TYR A 70 -15.80 53.77 -53.54
C TYR A 70 -15.01 54.78 -54.40
N VAL A 71 -13.68 54.67 -54.40
CA VAL A 71 -12.76 55.54 -55.16
C VAL A 71 -12.93 55.43 -56.68
N ILE A 72 -13.48 54.32 -57.20
CA ILE A 72 -13.75 54.14 -58.64
C ILE A 72 -14.77 55.17 -59.15
N TRP A 73 -15.76 55.55 -58.32
CA TRP A 73 -16.81 56.51 -58.69
C TRP A 73 -16.62 57.90 -58.06
N ASN A 74 -15.98 57.98 -56.89
CA ASN A 74 -15.77 59.23 -56.16
C ASN A 74 -14.28 59.42 -55.90
N PRO A 75 -13.59 60.43 -56.47
CA PRO A 75 -12.12 60.59 -56.41
C PRO A 75 -11.60 61.07 -55.04
N ALA A 76 -12.02 60.43 -53.95
CA ALA A 76 -11.70 60.74 -52.56
C ALA A 76 -10.35 60.14 -52.09
N TYR A 77 -9.30 60.29 -52.90
CA TYR A 77 -7.99 59.66 -52.70
C TYR A 77 -7.31 59.97 -51.35
N TRP A 78 -7.64 61.10 -50.73
CA TRP A 78 -7.12 61.48 -49.42
C TRP A 78 -7.61 60.55 -48.30
N ILE A 79 -8.86 60.06 -48.39
CA ILE A 79 -9.43 59.12 -47.42
C ILE A 79 -8.81 57.72 -47.60
N ASP A 80 -8.66 57.25 -48.84
CA ASP A 80 -7.99 55.97 -49.15
C ASP A 80 -6.55 55.94 -48.60
N THR A 81 -5.81 57.02 -48.85
CA THR A 81 -4.42 57.16 -48.38
C THR A 81 -4.35 57.26 -46.86
N GLY A 82 -5.27 58.00 -46.22
CA GLY A 82 -5.39 58.07 -44.76
C GLY A 82 -5.70 56.72 -44.13
N LEU A 83 -6.62 55.95 -44.72
CA LEU A 83 -6.99 54.62 -44.24
C LEU A 83 -5.84 53.61 -44.39
N ARG A 84 -5.04 53.70 -45.46
CA ARG A 84 -3.79 52.94 -45.63
C ARG A 84 -2.71 53.33 -44.61
N ALA A 85 -2.63 54.60 -44.22
CA ALA A 85 -1.72 55.03 -43.16
C ALA A 85 -2.14 54.42 -41.80
N VAL A 86 -3.44 54.38 -41.50
CA VAL A 86 -3.97 53.72 -40.30
C VAL A 86 -3.68 52.22 -40.31
N THR A 87 -3.85 51.51 -41.43
CA THR A 87 -3.50 50.07 -41.50
C THR A 87 -2.01 49.83 -41.27
N ALA A 88 -1.14 50.67 -41.83
CA ALA A 88 0.31 50.57 -41.62
C ALA A 88 0.70 50.73 -40.13
N VAL A 89 0.13 51.73 -39.44
CA VAL A 89 0.32 51.92 -38.00
C VAL A 89 -0.22 50.74 -37.19
N ALA A 90 -1.41 50.23 -37.52
CA ALA A 90 -1.99 49.05 -36.87
C ALA A 90 -1.13 47.80 -37.06
N SER A 91 -0.53 47.62 -38.24
CA SER A 91 0.37 46.49 -38.57
C SER A 91 1.63 46.53 -37.71
N VAL A 92 2.30 47.68 -37.65
CA VAL A 92 3.53 47.87 -36.87
C VAL A 92 3.26 47.75 -35.38
N GLY A 93 2.17 48.34 -34.88
CA GLY A 93 1.75 48.20 -33.48
C GLY A 93 1.47 46.74 -33.09
N THR A 94 0.78 45.99 -33.96
CA THR A 94 0.50 44.56 -33.72
C THR A 94 1.78 43.72 -33.68
N ALA A 95 2.74 43.99 -34.60
CA ALA A 95 4.02 43.29 -34.63
C ALA A 95 4.87 43.55 -33.37
N ILE A 96 4.93 44.80 -32.90
CA ILE A 96 5.63 45.18 -31.66
C ILE A 96 4.97 44.52 -30.44
N LEU A 97 3.64 44.49 -30.38
CA LEU A 97 2.89 43.90 -29.28
C LEU A 97 3.06 42.37 -29.19
N MET A 98 3.20 41.67 -30.32
CA MET A 98 3.34 40.21 -30.36
C MET A 98 4.66 39.68 -29.81
N PHE A 99 5.79 40.33 -30.14
CA PHE A 99 7.12 39.82 -29.82
C PHE A 99 7.33 39.44 -28.33
N PRO A 100 6.97 40.27 -27.33
CA PRO A 100 7.11 39.92 -25.91
C PRO A 100 6.09 38.88 -25.39
N LEU A 101 5.07 38.51 -26.18
CA LEU A 101 4.04 37.54 -25.77
C LEU A 101 4.44 36.08 -26.07
N ILE A 102 5.28 35.85 -27.07
CA ILE A 102 5.78 34.52 -27.47
C ILE A 102 6.37 33.73 -26.28
N PRO A 103 7.33 34.25 -25.49
CA PRO A 103 7.89 33.49 -24.36
C PRO A 103 6.87 33.19 -23.26
N LYS A 104 5.88 34.09 -23.03
CA LYS A 104 4.82 33.89 -22.04
C LYS A 104 3.86 32.75 -22.45
N ALA A 105 3.48 32.71 -23.73
CA ALA A 105 2.65 31.64 -24.28
C ALA A 105 3.35 30.27 -24.22
N LEU A 106 4.66 30.23 -24.50
CA LEU A 106 5.46 29.00 -24.43
C LEU A 106 5.57 28.46 -23.00
N ALA A 107 5.79 29.33 -22.01
CA ALA A 107 5.89 28.95 -20.60
C ALA A 107 4.57 28.34 -20.07
N LEU A 108 3.42 28.95 -20.39
CA LEU A 108 2.09 28.41 -20.04
C LEU A 108 1.86 27.02 -20.63
N ALA A 109 2.18 26.81 -21.92
CA ALA A 109 2.02 25.53 -22.59
C ALA A 109 2.93 24.43 -21.98
N GLN A 110 4.17 24.77 -21.61
CA GLN A 110 5.08 23.85 -20.94
C GLN A 110 4.60 23.49 -19.52
N GLY A 111 4.12 24.48 -18.76
CA GLY A 111 3.55 24.27 -17.42
C GLY A 111 2.35 23.33 -17.43
N ALA A 112 1.37 23.56 -18.32
CA ALA A 112 0.20 22.70 -18.46
C ALA A 112 0.58 21.25 -18.83
N LYS A 113 1.49 21.05 -19.78
CA LYS A 113 1.97 19.72 -20.18
C LYS A 113 2.69 18.99 -19.02
N ALA A 114 3.47 19.72 -18.22
CA ALA A 114 4.16 19.19 -17.05
C ALA A 114 3.23 18.92 -15.85
N ALA A 115 2.08 19.57 -15.75
CA ALA A 115 1.06 19.26 -14.75
C ALA A 115 0.30 17.98 -15.12
N HIS A 116 -0.12 17.85 -16.38
CA HIS A 116 -0.84 16.67 -16.86
C HIS A 116 -0.01 15.38 -16.74
N SER A 117 1.28 15.42 -17.09
CA SER A 117 2.17 14.26 -16.92
C SER A 117 2.44 13.88 -15.46
N ARG A 118 2.35 14.84 -14.52
CA ARG A 118 2.41 14.57 -13.07
C ARG A 118 1.14 13.90 -12.56
N GLY A 119 -0.03 14.30 -13.06
CA GLY A 119 -1.32 13.66 -12.74
C GLY A 119 -1.33 12.17 -13.11
N ILE A 120 -1.04 11.85 -14.38
CA ILE A 120 -0.99 10.47 -14.88
C ILE A 120 -0.02 9.59 -14.08
N ARG A 121 1.13 10.15 -13.68
CA ARG A 121 2.14 9.43 -12.88
C ARG A 121 1.69 9.18 -11.44
N LEU A 122 0.88 10.06 -10.86
CA LEU A 122 0.32 9.86 -9.53
C LEU A 122 -0.77 8.77 -9.56
N GLU A 123 -1.65 8.82 -10.57
CA GLU A 123 -2.72 7.85 -10.79
C GLU A 123 -2.16 6.41 -10.95
N THR A 124 -1.17 6.23 -11.83
CA THR A 124 -0.47 4.92 -11.97
C THR A 124 0.23 4.46 -10.69
N MET A 125 0.80 5.36 -9.88
CA MET A 125 1.41 4.98 -8.59
C MET A 125 0.37 4.56 -7.54
N VAL A 126 -0.86 5.08 -7.60
CA VAL A 126 -1.97 4.63 -6.75
C VAL A 126 -2.46 3.24 -7.17
N GLU A 127 -2.63 3.00 -8.48
CA GLU A 127 -3.02 1.69 -9.00
C GLU A 127 -1.97 0.59 -8.68
N GLU A 128 -0.68 0.88 -8.87
CA GLU A 128 0.42 -0.03 -8.48
C GLU A 128 0.40 -0.34 -6.98
N LEU A 129 0.07 0.64 -6.15
CA LEU A 129 0.00 0.50 -4.69
C LEU A 129 -1.18 -0.35 -4.23
N GLU A 130 -2.38 -0.12 -4.77
CA GLU A 130 -3.57 -0.93 -4.45
C GLU A 130 -3.34 -2.40 -4.83
N ALA A 131 -2.73 -2.66 -6.00
CA ALA A 131 -2.37 -4.00 -6.43
C ALA A 131 -1.33 -4.66 -5.50
N ALA A 132 -0.32 -3.93 -5.03
CA ALA A 132 0.67 -4.44 -4.09
C ALA A 132 0.06 -4.75 -2.71
N TYR A 133 -0.83 -3.91 -2.21
CA TYR A 133 -1.53 -4.13 -0.94
C TYR A 133 -2.47 -5.35 -1.01
N ALA A 134 -3.28 -5.45 -2.07
CA ALA A 134 -4.15 -6.59 -2.31
C ALA A 134 -3.35 -7.91 -2.39
N LYS A 135 -2.21 -7.92 -3.09
CA LYS A 135 -1.30 -9.07 -3.17
C LYS A 135 -0.74 -9.45 -1.79
N THR A 136 -0.36 -8.48 -0.97
CA THR A 136 0.19 -8.71 0.37
C THR A 136 -0.86 -9.33 1.29
N ARG A 137 -2.10 -8.81 1.26
CA ARG A 137 -3.21 -9.37 2.03
C ARG A 137 -3.57 -10.79 1.61
N ALA A 138 -3.64 -11.06 0.31
CA ALA A 138 -3.93 -12.41 -0.21
C ALA A 138 -2.87 -13.43 0.24
N LEU A 139 -1.60 -13.03 0.35
CA LEU A 139 -0.53 -13.89 0.86
C LEU A 139 -0.69 -14.24 2.36
N ASP A 140 -1.18 -13.32 3.18
CA ASP A 140 -1.36 -13.55 4.63
C ASP A 140 -2.63 -14.39 4.93
N GLU A 141 -3.69 -14.23 4.13
CA GLU A 141 -4.87 -15.11 4.15
C GLU A 141 -4.49 -16.55 3.73
N LEU A 142 -3.70 -16.71 2.66
CA LEU A 142 -3.16 -18.02 2.25
C LEU A 142 -2.21 -18.64 3.28
N LYS A 143 -1.34 -17.84 3.91
CA LYS A 143 -0.45 -18.27 5.02
C LYS A 143 -1.25 -18.82 6.20
N SER A 144 -2.36 -18.18 6.55
CA SER A 144 -3.22 -18.62 7.66
C SER A 144 -3.88 -19.97 7.37
N GLN A 145 -4.44 -20.14 6.16
CA GLN A 145 -5.05 -21.41 5.73
C GLN A 145 -4.02 -22.54 5.60
N PHE A 146 -2.82 -22.24 5.12
CA PHE A 146 -1.68 -23.17 5.01
C PHE A 146 -1.37 -23.86 6.34
N PHE A 147 -1.18 -23.10 7.41
CA PHE A 147 -0.82 -23.66 8.72
C PHE A 147 -1.97 -24.46 9.36
N ALA A 148 -3.21 -23.99 9.25
CA ALA A 148 -4.38 -24.71 9.75
C ALA A 148 -4.54 -26.09 9.05
N ASN A 149 -4.39 -26.13 7.73
CA ASN A 149 -4.50 -27.36 6.93
C ASN A 149 -3.35 -28.34 7.22
N ILE A 150 -2.10 -27.85 7.32
CA ILE A 150 -0.93 -28.67 7.64
C ILE A 150 -1.06 -29.32 9.02
N SER A 151 -1.60 -28.61 10.01
CA SER A 151 -1.85 -29.20 11.34
C SER A 151 -2.68 -30.48 11.26
N HIS A 152 -3.80 -30.40 10.55
CA HIS A 152 -4.75 -31.51 10.45
C HIS A 152 -4.16 -32.69 9.65
N GLU A 153 -3.49 -32.40 8.54
CA GLU A 153 -2.89 -33.39 7.66
C GLU A 153 -1.64 -34.06 8.27
N LEU A 154 -0.90 -33.41 9.18
CA LEU A 154 0.20 -34.03 9.94
C LEU A 154 -0.29 -34.78 11.19
N ARG A 155 -1.31 -34.27 11.90
CA ARG A 155 -1.86 -34.91 13.11
C ARG A 155 -2.56 -36.24 12.79
N THR A 156 -3.31 -36.30 11.70
CA THR A 156 -4.09 -37.49 11.29
C THR A 156 -3.23 -38.76 11.16
N PRO A 157 -2.16 -38.81 10.33
CA PRO A 157 -1.31 -39.99 10.21
C PRO A 157 -0.53 -40.32 11.50
N LEU A 158 -0.17 -39.32 12.31
CA LEU A 158 0.46 -39.55 13.62
C LEU A 158 -0.49 -40.25 14.61
N THR A 159 -1.77 -39.89 14.64
CA THR A 159 -2.76 -40.59 15.47
C THR A 159 -2.96 -42.04 14.99
N LEU A 160 -2.97 -42.27 13.67
CA LEU A 160 -3.02 -43.61 13.05
C LEU A 160 -1.75 -44.44 13.23
N ILE A 161 -0.70 -43.85 13.79
CA ILE A 161 0.55 -44.50 14.19
C ILE A 161 0.53 -44.79 15.71
N ILE A 162 0.20 -43.77 16.51
CA ILE A 162 0.33 -43.80 17.97
C ILE A 162 -0.64 -44.80 18.58
N GLY A 163 -1.91 -44.79 18.17
CA GLY A 163 -2.93 -45.71 18.69
C GLY A 163 -2.53 -47.19 18.50
N PRO A 164 -2.28 -47.65 17.25
CA PRO A 164 -1.80 -49.00 16.99
C PRO A 164 -0.49 -49.37 17.71
N ALA A 165 0.45 -48.43 17.86
CA ALA A 165 1.71 -48.71 18.55
C ALA A 165 1.54 -48.86 20.08
N GLU A 166 0.60 -48.12 20.68
CA GLU A 166 0.23 -48.24 22.10
C GLU A 166 -0.59 -49.50 22.38
N GLU A 167 -1.49 -49.86 21.47
CA GLU A 167 -2.25 -51.12 21.48
C GLU A 167 -1.29 -52.32 21.42
N LEU A 168 -0.33 -52.32 20.48
CA LEU A 168 0.69 -53.36 20.38
C LEU A 168 1.57 -53.43 21.63
N LEU A 169 2.03 -52.29 22.18
CA LEU A 169 2.84 -52.26 23.42
C LEU A 169 2.14 -52.85 24.64
N SER A 170 0.80 -52.82 24.64
CA SER A 170 -0.03 -53.36 25.72
C SER A 170 -0.26 -54.87 25.61
N ALA A 171 0.20 -55.52 24.53
CA ALA A 171 0.03 -56.95 24.32
C ALA A 171 1.05 -57.79 25.12
N GLU A 172 0.57 -58.89 25.72
CA GLU A 172 1.38 -59.78 26.57
C GLU A 172 2.42 -60.60 25.77
N ASN A 173 2.13 -60.91 24.50
CA ASN A 173 2.90 -61.86 23.67
C ASN A 173 4.08 -61.23 22.89
N LEU A 174 4.53 -60.02 23.23
CA LEU A 174 5.68 -59.38 22.60
C LEU A 174 7.02 -59.91 23.15
N ASN A 175 7.97 -60.18 22.25
CA ASN A 175 9.35 -60.43 22.66
C ASN A 175 10.08 -59.12 23.04
N GLU A 176 11.15 -59.24 23.84
CA GLU A 176 11.93 -58.10 24.34
C GLU A 176 12.58 -57.23 23.26
N ARG A 177 12.67 -57.69 22.01
CA ARG A 177 13.13 -56.85 20.88
C ARG A 177 11.96 -56.03 20.33
N GLN A 178 10.85 -56.68 19.99
CA GLN A 178 9.62 -56.03 19.53
C GLN A 178 9.11 -54.96 20.50
N ARG A 179 9.11 -55.25 21.81
CA ARG A 179 8.73 -54.29 22.86
C ARG A 179 9.62 -53.03 22.86
N ARG A 180 10.94 -53.19 22.64
CA ARG A 180 11.88 -52.06 22.52
C ARG A 180 11.68 -51.28 21.21
N ASP A 181 11.53 -51.97 20.09
CA ASP A 181 11.33 -51.34 18.78
C ASP A 181 10.01 -50.54 18.74
N LEU A 182 8.92 -51.10 19.29
CA LEU A 182 7.64 -50.41 19.47
C LEU A 182 7.73 -49.23 20.45
N ALA A 183 8.48 -49.35 21.55
CA ALA A 183 8.67 -48.23 22.48
C ALA A 183 9.42 -47.06 21.83
N VAL A 184 10.39 -47.34 20.95
CA VAL A 184 11.09 -46.32 20.15
C VAL A 184 10.15 -45.69 19.11
N ILE A 185 9.34 -46.49 18.42
CA ILE A 185 8.28 -46.04 17.50
C ILE A 185 7.31 -45.07 18.20
N THR A 186 6.72 -45.46 19.33
CA THR A 186 5.76 -44.63 20.07
C THR A 186 6.40 -43.36 20.62
N ARG A 187 7.65 -43.45 21.12
CA ARG A 187 8.42 -42.28 21.57
C ARG A 187 8.69 -41.30 20.43
N ASN A 188 9.12 -41.78 19.26
CA ASN A 188 9.41 -40.95 18.10
C ASN A 188 8.14 -40.30 17.54
N ALA A 189 7.04 -41.05 17.44
CA ALA A 189 5.76 -40.52 16.97
C ALA A 189 5.19 -39.44 17.91
N ARG A 190 5.20 -39.65 19.23
CA ARG A 190 4.81 -38.63 20.22
C ARG A 190 5.73 -37.40 20.20
N THR A 191 7.02 -37.59 19.89
CA THR A 191 7.99 -36.49 19.74
C THR A 191 7.72 -35.67 18.48
N LEU A 192 7.46 -36.33 17.34
CA LEU A 192 7.10 -35.69 16.08
C LEU A 192 5.77 -34.94 16.20
N LEU A 193 4.76 -35.51 16.87
CA LEU A 193 3.49 -34.82 17.17
C LEU A 193 3.69 -33.56 18.03
N ARG A 194 4.59 -33.60 19.02
CA ARG A 194 4.94 -32.43 19.81
C ARG A 194 5.59 -31.35 18.94
N HIS A 195 6.57 -31.72 18.10
CA HIS A 195 7.22 -30.78 17.19
C HIS A 195 6.25 -30.15 16.19
N VAL A 196 5.30 -30.93 15.65
CA VAL A 196 4.23 -30.41 14.79
C VAL A 196 3.38 -29.38 15.54
N ASN A 197 2.93 -29.68 16.76
CA ASN A 197 2.17 -28.70 17.56
C ASN A 197 3.01 -27.45 17.88
N ASP A 198 4.24 -27.60 18.37
CA ASP A 198 5.14 -26.48 18.69
C ASP A 198 5.40 -25.56 17.47
N LEU A 199 5.55 -26.14 16.27
CA LEU A 199 5.69 -25.39 15.02
C LEU A 199 4.43 -24.61 14.64
N LEU A 200 3.26 -25.18 14.91
CA LEU A 200 1.98 -24.53 14.65
C LEU A 200 1.72 -23.38 15.63
N ASP A 201 2.08 -23.54 16.90
CA ASP A 201 1.97 -22.46 17.88
C ASP A 201 2.79 -21.23 17.45
N VAL A 202 4.04 -21.44 17.02
CA VAL A 202 4.88 -20.36 16.44
C VAL A 202 4.20 -19.73 15.23
N ALA A 203 3.66 -20.53 14.31
CA ALA A 203 3.01 -20.03 13.10
C ALA A 203 1.71 -19.25 13.37
N THR A 204 0.89 -19.69 14.34
CA THR A 204 -0.34 -19.01 14.77
C THR A 204 -0.03 -17.72 15.53
N PHE A 205 1.08 -17.67 16.27
CA PHE A 205 1.58 -16.44 16.89
C PHE A 205 2.08 -15.43 15.83
N GLU A 206 2.87 -15.87 14.84
CA GLU A 206 3.32 -15.02 13.71
C GLU A 206 2.20 -14.57 12.75
N ALA A 207 1.01 -15.16 12.85
CA ALA A 207 -0.20 -14.70 12.15
C ALA A 207 -1.02 -13.67 12.97
N GLY A 208 -0.60 -13.34 14.20
CA GLY A 208 -1.37 -12.50 15.12
C GLY A 208 -2.71 -13.11 15.56
N GLN A 209 -2.91 -14.41 15.32
CA GLN A 209 -4.17 -15.11 15.55
C GLN A 209 -4.20 -15.80 16.91
N MET A 210 -3.05 -15.97 17.57
CA MET A 210 -3.00 -16.54 18.91
C MET A 210 -3.55 -15.56 19.95
N ARG A 211 -4.59 -16.00 20.68
CA ARG A 211 -5.19 -15.25 21.78
C ARG A 211 -4.86 -15.91 23.12
N VAL A 212 -4.93 -15.12 24.18
CA VAL A 212 -4.93 -15.59 25.57
C VAL A 212 -6.38 -15.80 25.99
N ASP A 213 -6.68 -16.98 26.52
CA ASP A 213 -7.96 -17.25 27.18
C ASP A 213 -7.78 -17.00 28.68
N TYR A 214 -8.18 -15.82 29.16
CA TYR A 214 -7.94 -15.40 30.53
C TYR A 214 -8.93 -16.11 31.48
N GLN A 215 -8.39 -16.89 32.41
CA GLN A 215 -9.16 -17.61 33.42
C GLN A 215 -8.67 -17.27 34.82
N HIS A 216 -9.60 -17.06 35.76
CA HIS A 216 -9.26 -16.71 37.14
C HIS A 216 -8.78 -17.93 37.93
N VAL A 217 -7.45 -18.12 38.08
CA VAL A 217 -6.85 -19.41 38.46
C VAL A 217 -5.76 -19.29 39.53
N ASP A 218 -5.66 -20.32 40.38
CA ASP A 218 -4.55 -20.49 41.33
C ASP A 218 -3.30 -21.04 40.63
N VAL A 219 -2.42 -20.12 40.23
CA VAL A 219 -1.13 -20.40 39.59
C VAL A 219 -0.23 -21.24 40.48
N THR A 220 -0.31 -21.09 41.80
CA THR A 220 0.47 -21.91 42.75
C THR A 220 0.13 -23.39 42.60
N ARG A 221 -1.16 -23.71 42.51
CA ARG A 221 -1.63 -25.08 42.31
C ARG A 221 -1.19 -25.62 40.95
N LEU A 222 -1.29 -24.81 39.89
CA LEU A 222 -0.90 -25.20 38.53
C LEU A 222 0.61 -25.49 38.40
N VAL A 223 1.45 -24.63 38.98
CA VAL A 223 2.92 -24.81 38.98
C VAL A 223 3.30 -26.06 39.79
N ARG A 224 2.72 -26.28 40.97
CA ARG A 224 2.98 -27.48 41.80
C ARG A 224 2.56 -28.77 41.09
N LEU A 225 1.40 -28.80 40.43
CA LEU A 225 0.95 -29.94 39.63
C LEU A 225 1.91 -30.23 38.47
N THR A 226 2.39 -29.19 37.78
CA THR A 226 3.32 -29.34 36.65
C THR A 226 4.71 -29.80 37.13
N ALA A 227 5.19 -29.29 38.26
CA ALA A 227 6.44 -29.68 38.89
C ALA A 227 6.45 -31.15 39.31
N ALA A 228 5.32 -31.67 39.82
CA ALA A 228 5.19 -33.06 40.25
C ALA A 228 5.48 -34.09 39.13
N HIS A 229 5.30 -33.73 37.85
CA HIS A 229 5.67 -34.58 36.72
C HIS A 229 7.19 -34.83 36.60
N PHE A 230 8.03 -34.01 37.23
CA PHE A 230 9.49 -34.11 37.16
C PHE A 230 10.11 -34.81 38.38
N GLU A 231 9.34 -35.11 39.43
CA GLU A 231 9.83 -35.79 40.65
C GLU A 231 10.47 -37.16 40.36
N VAL A 232 9.84 -37.98 39.51
CA VAL A 232 10.37 -39.29 39.11
C VAL A 232 11.71 -39.13 38.37
N LEU A 233 11.79 -38.17 37.45
CA LEU A 233 13.01 -37.87 36.70
C LEU A 233 14.13 -37.30 37.60
N ALA A 234 13.76 -36.54 38.64
CA ALA A 234 14.70 -36.05 39.65
C ALA A 234 15.33 -37.22 40.41
N GLN A 235 14.53 -38.21 40.81
CA GLN A 235 15.00 -39.41 41.49
C GLN A 235 15.89 -40.28 40.59
N GLU A 236 15.50 -40.49 39.32
CA GLU A 236 16.30 -41.23 38.33
C GLU A 236 17.68 -40.62 38.12
N LYS A 237 17.75 -39.29 37.90
CA LYS A 237 19.00 -38.54 37.74
C LYS A 237 19.68 -38.14 39.07
N ARG A 238 19.11 -38.51 40.22
CA ARG A 238 19.56 -38.13 41.58
C ARG A 238 19.71 -36.62 41.78
N LEU A 239 18.90 -35.82 41.09
CA LEU A 239 18.88 -34.36 41.21
C LEU A 239 18.21 -33.94 42.52
N ARG A 240 18.70 -32.87 43.13
CA ARG A 240 17.97 -32.16 44.18
C ARG A 240 16.97 -31.21 43.51
N PHE A 241 15.72 -31.63 43.45
CA PHE A 241 14.63 -30.78 42.98
C PHE A 241 13.99 -30.01 44.15
N VAL A 242 13.75 -28.71 43.98
CA VAL A 242 13.18 -27.82 45.01
C VAL A 242 12.07 -26.98 44.40
N VAL A 243 10.90 -26.96 45.05
CA VAL A 243 9.72 -26.19 44.63
C VAL A 243 9.38 -25.15 45.69
N GLU A 244 9.63 -23.88 45.38
CA GLU A 244 9.33 -22.72 46.19
C GLU A 244 8.10 -22.00 45.63
N SER A 245 7.11 -21.72 46.46
CA SER A 245 5.92 -20.97 46.06
C SER A 245 5.15 -20.46 47.29
N PRO A 246 4.39 -19.36 47.17
CA PRO A 246 3.47 -18.94 48.23
C PRO A 246 2.41 -20.02 48.52
N GLU A 247 1.58 -19.79 49.54
CA GLU A 247 0.46 -20.71 49.84
C GLU A 247 -0.62 -20.67 48.75
N ARG A 248 -0.85 -19.50 48.15
CA ARG A 248 -1.85 -19.25 47.11
C ARG A 248 -1.44 -18.05 46.27
N LEU A 249 -1.58 -18.14 44.95
CA LEU A 249 -1.39 -17.01 44.04
C LEU A 249 -2.48 -17.09 42.97
N ILE A 250 -3.46 -16.20 43.07
CA ILE A 250 -4.55 -16.08 42.10
C ILE A 250 -4.14 -15.06 41.05
N ALA A 251 -4.31 -15.40 39.78
CA ALA A 251 -4.11 -14.51 38.65
C ALA A 251 -5.05 -14.86 37.50
N ASP A 252 -5.35 -13.88 36.66
CA ASP A 252 -6.07 -14.09 35.40
C ASP A 252 -5.06 -14.53 34.34
N VAL A 253 -5.09 -15.80 33.95
CA VAL A 253 -4.10 -16.39 33.05
C VAL A 253 -4.69 -17.49 32.17
N ASP A 254 -4.02 -17.81 31.06
CA ASP A 254 -4.32 -19.00 30.27
C ASP A 254 -3.61 -20.22 30.87
N VAL A 255 -4.40 -21.14 31.44
CA VAL A 255 -3.95 -22.36 32.11
C VAL A 255 -3.02 -23.19 31.23
N ASN A 256 -3.35 -23.36 29.95
CA ASN A 256 -2.58 -24.19 29.03
C ASN A 256 -1.23 -23.54 28.71
N LYS A 257 -1.20 -22.22 28.52
CA LYS A 257 0.03 -21.46 28.25
C LYS A 257 0.95 -21.44 29.46
N ILE A 258 0.44 -21.17 30.67
CA ILE A 258 1.24 -21.19 31.91
C ILE A 258 1.80 -22.59 32.21
N GLN A 259 1.00 -23.65 31.99
CA GLN A 259 1.47 -25.04 32.13
C GLN A 259 2.59 -25.35 31.13
N ARG A 260 2.48 -24.91 29.87
CA ARG A 260 3.54 -25.09 28.85
C ARG A 260 4.79 -24.27 29.13
N ILE A 261 4.66 -23.03 29.62
CA ILE A 261 5.80 -22.22 30.09
C ILE A 261 6.57 -22.99 31.16
N THR A 262 5.86 -23.42 32.22
CA THR A 262 6.42 -24.15 33.36
C THR A 262 7.10 -25.44 32.92
N PHE A 263 6.43 -26.23 32.08
CA PHE A 263 6.95 -27.50 31.57
C PHE A 263 8.20 -27.32 30.69
N ASN A 264 8.22 -26.33 29.80
CA ASN A 264 9.36 -26.10 28.91
C ASN A 264 10.61 -25.62 29.66
N LEU A 265 10.45 -24.74 30.65
CA LEU A 265 11.56 -24.29 31.50
C LEU A 265 12.13 -25.44 32.35
N LEU A 266 11.27 -26.21 33.03
CA LEU A 266 11.70 -27.39 33.79
C LEU A 266 12.35 -28.46 32.90
N SER A 267 11.75 -28.76 31.74
CA SER A 267 12.29 -29.74 30.79
C SER A 267 13.71 -29.37 30.33
N ASN A 268 13.98 -28.09 30.08
CA ASN A 268 15.34 -27.61 29.76
C ASN A 268 16.29 -27.75 30.96
N ALA A 269 15.90 -27.30 32.16
CA ALA A 269 16.73 -27.43 33.36
C ALA A 269 17.12 -28.90 33.64
N PHE A 270 16.14 -29.80 33.66
CA PHE A 270 16.35 -31.24 33.86
C PHE A 270 17.17 -31.91 32.75
N LYS A 271 17.10 -31.39 31.52
CA LYS A 271 17.86 -31.89 30.38
C LYS A 271 19.34 -31.52 30.47
N PHE A 272 19.67 -30.28 30.82
CA PHE A 272 21.03 -29.75 30.83
C PHE A 272 21.76 -29.88 32.18
N THR A 273 21.05 -30.12 33.28
CA THR A 273 21.66 -30.41 34.59
C THR A 273 22.29 -31.81 34.60
N PRO A 274 23.58 -31.95 34.99
CA PRO A 274 24.23 -33.24 35.22
C PRO A 274 23.62 -34.01 36.39
N ASP A 275 23.71 -35.34 36.35
CA ASP A 275 23.24 -36.22 37.43
C ASP A 275 23.88 -35.83 38.78
N GLY A 276 23.08 -35.77 39.84
CA GLY A 276 23.50 -35.26 41.15
C GLY A 276 23.47 -33.73 41.33
N GLY A 277 23.10 -32.97 40.30
CA GLY A 277 22.95 -31.51 40.36
C GLY A 277 21.68 -31.02 41.08
N VAL A 278 21.40 -29.73 40.97
CA VAL A 278 20.26 -29.04 41.60
C VAL A 278 19.39 -28.37 40.54
N VAL A 279 18.07 -28.49 40.69
CA VAL A 279 17.08 -27.71 39.94
C VAL A 279 16.09 -27.12 40.93
N ARG A 280 15.83 -25.81 40.82
CA ARG A 280 14.88 -25.10 41.69
C ARG A 280 13.86 -24.36 40.82
N ILE A 281 12.60 -24.40 41.23
CA ILE A 281 11.53 -23.60 40.64
C ILE A 281 10.91 -22.73 41.73
N SER A 282 10.90 -21.42 41.53
CA SER A 282 10.33 -20.44 42.46
C SER A 282 9.22 -19.63 41.81
N LEU A 283 8.05 -19.60 42.46
CA LEU A 283 6.95 -18.69 42.15
C LEU A 283 6.87 -17.62 43.24
N SER A 284 6.77 -16.35 42.85
CA SER A 284 6.68 -15.19 43.77
C SER A 284 5.78 -14.09 43.20
N VAL A 285 5.29 -13.21 44.07
CA VAL A 285 4.69 -11.93 43.65
C VAL A 285 5.82 -10.92 43.49
N ASP A 286 5.73 -10.00 42.53
CA ASP A 286 6.78 -9.01 42.31
C ASP A 286 6.62 -7.81 43.26
N ASP A 287 7.41 -7.77 44.34
CA ASP A 287 7.35 -6.73 45.36
C ASP A 287 7.66 -5.32 44.81
N ASP A 288 8.45 -5.22 43.73
CA ASP A 288 8.80 -3.96 43.06
C ASP A 288 7.71 -3.48 42.07
N ALA A 289 6.78 -4.36 41.68
CA ALA A 289 5.78 -4.11 40.64
C ALA A 289 4.42 -4.76 41.01
N PRO A 290 3.60 -4.11 41.87
CA PRO A 290 2.31 -4.65 42.29
C PRO A 290 1.39 -4.92 41.09
N GLY A 291 0.70 -6.06 41.12
CA GLY A 291 -0.07 -6.56 39.98
C GLY A 291 0.72 -7.44 39.00
N ARG A 292 1.95 -7.86 39.36
CA ARG A 292 2.73 -8.86 38.60
C ARG A 292 3.19 -10.02 39.47
N PHE A 293 3.42 -11.17 38.83
CA PHE A 293 4.03 -12.35 39.44
C PHE A 293 5.22 -12.84 38.62
N ARG A 294 6.15 -13.51 39.30
CA ARG A 294 7.42 -13.97 38.74
C ARG A 294 7.56 -15.49 38.93
N LEU A 295 7.74 -16.19 37.82
CA LEU A 295 8.05 -17.61 37.74
C LEU A 295 9.50 -17.78 37.31
N GLU A 296 10.30 -18.43 38.15
CA GLU A 296 11.73 -18.63 37.91
C GLU A 296 12.10 -20.11 37.96
N VAL A 297 13.04 -20.50 37.09
CA VAL A 297 13.64 -21.84 37.09
C VAL A 297 15.16 -21.68 37.07
N ALA A 298 15.81 -22.19 38.11
CA ALA A 298 17.25 -22.19 38.30
C ALA A 298 17.81 -23.62 38.14
N ASP A 299 18.99 -23.74 37.51
CA ASP A 299 19.70 -25.00 37.35
C ASP A 299 21.17 -24.91 37.78
N SER A 300 21.78 -26.07 38.07
CA SER A 300 23.22 -26.22 38.27
C SER A 300 23.90 -26.82 37.02
N GLY A 301 23.41 -26.47 35.83
CA GLY A 301 23.94 -26.88 34.53
C GLY A 301 25.18 -26.08 34.12
N PRO A 302 25.57 -26.10 32.82
CA PRO A 302 26.74 -25.38 32.32
C PRO A 302 26.56 -23.84 32.23
N GLY A 303 25.39 -23.31 32.57
CA GLY A 303 25.05 -21.89 32.41
C GLY A 303 24.93 -21.43 30.94
N ILE A 304 24.69 -20.14 30.74
CA ILE A 304 24.58 -19.51 29.41
C ILE A 304 25.47 -18.27 29.35
N ARG A 305 26.45 -18.30 28.43
CA ARG A 305 27.39 -17.20 28.17
C ARG A 305 26.63 -15.91 27.86
N ILE A 306 27.12 -14.77 28.36
CA ILE A 306 26.46 -13.45 28.23
C ILE A 306 26.09 -13.14 26.77
N GLU A 307 27.00 -13.38 25.83
CA GLU A 307 26.83 -13.19 24.38
C GLU A 307 25.66 -14.00 23.79
N ASP A 308 25.34 -15.16 24.39
CA ASP A 308 24.31 -16.08 23.93
C ASP A 308 22.95 -15.86 24.61
N ARG A 309 22.85 -15.05 25.67
CA ARG A 309 21.63 -14.85 26.46
C ARG A 309 20.45 -14.25 25.68
N GLN A 310 20.74 -13.40 24.70
CA GLN A 310 19.71 -12.92 23.76
C GLN A 310 19.43 -13.90 22.62
N ARG A 311 20.39 -14.80 22.32
CA ARG A 311 20.31 -15.75 21.21
C ARG A 311 19.46 -16.97 21.53
N VAL A 312 19.46 -17.44 22.79
CA VAL A 312 18.61 -18.57 23.24
C VAL A 312 17.10 -18.32 23.14
N PHE A 313 16.67 -17.06 22.98
CA PHE A 313 15.29 -16.67 22.72
C PHE A 313 15.01 -16.30 21.25
N LYS A 314 16.02 -16.38 20.37
CA LYS A 314 15.80 -16.22 18.92
C LYS A 314 15.27 -17.51 18.34
N ARG A 315 14.41 -17.38 17.33
CA ARG A 315 13.83 -18.53 16.65
C ARG A 315 14.93 -19.38 16.04
N PHE A 316 14.89 -20.69 16.29
CA PHE A 316 15.73 -21.70 15.65
C PHE A 316 17.24 -21.65 15.92
N GLU A 317 17.74 -20.71 16.73
CA GLU A 317 19.16 -20.71 17.13
C GLU A 317 19.44 -21.77 18.20
N GLN A 318 20.38 -22.68 17.90
CA GLN A 318 20.99 -23.58 18.87
C GLN A 318 22.47 -23.22 19.03
N LEU A 319 22.99 -23.33 20.26
CA LEU A 319 24.40 -23.06 20.52
C LEU A 319 25.26 -24.28 20.10
N ASP A 320 26.26 -24.02 19.26
CA ASP A 320 27.23 -25.01 18.75
C ASP A 320 27.91 -25.81 19.88
N GLY A 321 28.38 -27.03 19.68
CA GLY A 321 28.42 -27.80 18.43
C GLY A 321 29.13 -29.16 18.53
N SER A 322 29.13 -29.80 19.71
CA SER A 322 29.81 -31.11 19.92
C SER A 322 29.09 -32.04 20.90
N THR A 323 28.55 -31.51 22.01
CA THR A 323 27.80 -32.27 23.04
C THR A 323 26.29 -32.19 22.88
N THR A 324 25.78 -31.03 22.42
CA THR A 324 24.34 -30.74 22.26
C THR A 324 23.63 -31.64 21.24
N ARG A 325 24.31 -32.02 20.15
CA ARG A 325 23.75 -32.90 19.09
C ARG A 325 23.33 -34.30 19.56
N ARG A 326 23.81 -34.77 20.72
CA ARG A 326 23.41 -36.07 21.32
C ARG A 326 22.18 -35.95 22.24
N MET A 327 21.81 -34.74 22.65
CA MET A 327 20.71 -34.47 23.57
C MET A 327 19.67 -33.60 22.85
N GLY A 328 18.96 -34.22 21.89
CA GLY A 328 18.10 -33.53 20.94
C GLY A 328 17.06 -32.57 21.53
N GLY A 329 16.80 -31.49 20.81
CA GLY A 329 15.77 -30.49 21.06
C GLY A 329 15.70 -29.56 19.86
N THR A 330 14.55 -28.93 19.62
CA THR A 330 14.27 -28.18 18.37
C THR A 330 14.72 -26.73 18.39
N GLY A 331 15.14 -26.18 19.55
CA GLY A 331 15.34 -24.74 19.74
C GLY A 331 14.03 -23.93 19.88
N ILE A 332 12.86 -24.57 19.73
CA ILE A 332 11.55 -23.90 19.75
C ILE A 332 11.03 -23.67 21.18
N GLY A 333 11.42 -24.50 22.15
CA GLY A 333 10.83 -24.50 23.49
C GLY A 333 10.94 -23.16 24.25
N LEU A 334 12.10 -22.48 24.19
CA LEU A 334 12.30 -21.17 24.81
C LEU A 334 11.64 -20.02 24.02
N VAL A 335 11.48 -20.19 22.70
CA VAL A 335 10.76 -19.25 21.83
C VAL A 335 9.27 -19.25 22.21
N ILE A 336 8.66 -20.43 22.33
CA ILE A 336 7.27 -20.56 22.79
C ILE A 336 7.08 -19.99 24.19
N VAL A 337 8.04 -20.21 25.11
CA VAL A 337 7.98 -19.60 26.44
C VAL A 337 7.97 -18.07 26.33
N LYS A 338 8.87 -17.49 25.52
CA LYS A 338 8.91 -16.04 25.29
C LYS A 338 7.61 -15.54 24.67
N ASP A 339 7.16 -16.13 23.57
CA ASP A 339 5.96 -15.74 22.84
C ASP A 339 4.72 -15.81 23.76
N PHE A 340 4.59 -16.83 24.62
CA PHE A 340 3.50 -16.94 25.61
C PHE A 340 3.61 -15.96 26.77
N VAL A 341 4.81 -15.61 27.22
CA VAL A 341 5.04 -14.60 28.26
C VAL A 341 4.73 -13.20 27.71
N GLU A 342 5.14 -12.89 26.47
CA GLU A 342 4.82 -11.63 25.79
C GLU A 342 3.30 -11.48 25.57
N LEU A 343 2.59 -12.57 25.24
CA LEU A 343 1.11 -12.58 25.15
C LEU A 343 0.41 -12.21 26.48
N HIS A 344 1.00 -12.51 27.63
CA HIS A 344 0.49 -12.14 28.97
C HIS A 344 1.04 -10.78 29.46
N ALA A 345 1.43 -9.89 28.54
CA ALA A 345 2.08 -8.60 28.83
C ALA A 345 3.31 -8.75 29.76
N GLY A 346 4.00 -9.88 29.63
CA GLY A 346 5.14 -10.27 30.45
C GLY A 346 6.49 -9.99 29.82
N GLN A 347 7.55 -10.32 30.55
CA GLN A 347 8.92 -10.34 30.04
C GLN A 347 9.65 -11.57 30.59
N ILE A 348 10.43 -12.25 29.74
CA ILE A 348 11.38 -13.29 30.15
C ILE A 348 12.82 -12.81 30.02
N SER A 349 13.65 -13.23 30.97
CA SER A 349 15.09 -12.98 31.01
C SER A 349 15.86 -14.24 31.40
N VAL A 350 17.18 -14.22 31.19
CA VAL A 350 18.09 -15.27 31.64
C VAL A 350 19.35 -14.68 32.26
N SER A 351 19.80 -15.25 33.37
CA SER A 351 20.96 -14.83 34.16
C SER A 351 21.68 -16.04 34.75
N ASP A 352 22.70 -15.84 35.58
CA ASP A 352 23.41 -16.92 36.26
C ASP A 352 22.67 -17.33 37.55
N ALA A 353 22.52 -18.63 37.77
CA ALA A 353 21.91 -19.17 38.99
C ALA A 353 22.91 -19.19 40.15
N ALA A 354 22.41 -19.05 41.39
CA ALA A 354 23.23 -19.23 42.60
C ALA A 354 23.73 -20.68 42.74
N GLU A 355 23.02 -21.60 42.11
CA GLU A 355 23.30 -23.02 41.94
C GLU A 355 24.43 -23.31 40.92
N GLY A 356 24.90 -22.28 40.18
CA GLY A 356 26.06 -22.34 39.29
C GLY A 356 25.75 -22.54 37.80
N GLY A 357 24.49 -22.74 37.42
CA GLY A 357 24.02 -22.83 36.03
C GLY A 357 23.21 -21.62 35.59
N ALA A 358 22.08 -21.83 34.91
CA ALA A 358 21.23 -20.75 34.39
C ALA A 358 20.00 -20.49 35.28
N LEU A 359 19.62 -19.21 35.39
CA LEU A 359 18.38 -18.74 36.01
C LEU A 359 17.50 -18.12 34.92
N PHE A 360 16.41 -18.79 34.55
CA PHE A 360 15.36 -18.25 33.70
C PHE A 360 14.30 -17.59 34.57
N SER A 361 13.95 -16.34 34.29
CA SER A 361 12.99 -15.56 35.09
C SER A 361 11.94 -14.93 34.18
N ALA A 362 10.69 -15.35 34.35
CA ALA A 362 9.53 -14.91 33.58
C ALA A 362 8.56 -14.13 34.48
N THR A 363 8.35 -12.85 34.19
CA THR A 363 7.44 -11.96 34.92
C THR A 363 6.20 -11.69 34.08
N MET A 364 5.00 -11.85 34.64
CA MET A 364 3.71 -11.71 33.95
C MET A 364 2.74 -10.87 34.78
N ALA A 365 1.73 -10.27 34.14
CA ALA A 365 0.66 -9.57 34.86
C ALA A 365 -0.24 -10.57 35.62
N SER A 366 -0.70 -10.17 36.80
CA SER A 366 -1.65 -10.95 37.61
C SER A 366 -3.11 -10.72 37.24
N GLU A 367 -3.41 -9.61 36.57
CA GLU A 367 -4.75 -9.20 36.15
C GLU A 367 -4.81 -9.11 34.62
N ALA A 368 -5.97 -9.43 34.03
CA ALA A 368 -6.15 -9.32 32.59
C ALA A 368 -6.20 -7.85 32.12
N PRO A 369 -5.76 -7.53 30.87
CA PRO A 369 -5.85 -6.17 30.33
C PRO A 369 -7.28 -5.62 30.30
N GLU A 370 -7.45 -4.31 30.45
CA GLU A 370 -8.77 -3.66 30.36
C GLU A 370 -9.51 -4.04 29.07
N GLY A 371 -10.73 -4.57 29.22
CA GLY A 371 -11.56 -5.04 28.10
C GLY A 371 -11.31 -6.50 27.66
N ALA A 372 -10.39 -7.23 28.28
CA ALA A 372 -10.29 -8.67 28.12
C ALA A 372 -11.48 -9.39 28.77
N LEU A 373 -11.97 -10.46 28.13
CA LEU A 373 -12.95 -11.35 28.74
C LEU A 373 -12.22 -12.32 29.66
N VAL A 374 -12.52 -12.26 30.96
CA VAL A 374 -12.06 -13.23 31.96
C VAL A 374 -13.18 -14.21 32.24
N SER A 375 -12.88 -15.51 32.17
CA SER A 375 -13.82 -16.58 32.50
C SER A 375 -13.60 -17.07 33.95
N ASP A 376 -14.68 -17.28 34.69
CA ASP A 376 -14.62 -17.96 35.99
C ASP A 376 -14.25 -19.44 35.78
N ALA A 377 -13.12 -19.86 36.33
CA ALA A 377 -12.60 -21.21 36.16
C ALA A 377 -13.37 -22.26 36.98
N ALA A 378 -14.57 -22.62 36.52
CA ALA A 378 -15.13 -23.93 36.81
C ALA A 378 -14.26 -24.98 36.12
N VAL A 379 -13.59 -25.84 36.90
CA VAL A 379 -12.68 -26.86 36.35
C VAL A 379 -13.48 -28.00 35.72
N GLU A 380 -13.89 -27.82 34.46
CA GLU A 380 -14.28 -28.88 33.56
C GLU A 380 -13.56 -28.73 32.22
N ILE A 381 -12.87 -29.79 31.79
CA ILE A 381 -12.15 -29.85 30.51
C ILE A 381 -13.14 -30.42 29.47
N GLY A 382 -13.71 -29.58 28.61
CA GLY A 382 -14.68 -30.05 27.59
C GLY A 382 -15.20 -29.02 26.58
N ASP A 383 -14.63 -29.07 25.37
CA ASP A 383 -15.26 -28.97 24.03
C ASP A 383 -16.20 -27.83 23.57
N THR A 384 -16.09 -27.50 22.27
CA THR A 384 -17.01 -26.73 21.38
C THR A 384 -16.96 -25.18 21.27
N LEU A 385 -17.61 -24.64 20.22
CA LEU A 385 -17.28 -23.39 19.50
C LEU A 385 -18.46 -22.40 19.35
N ALA A 386 -18.17 -21.08 19.50
CA ALA A 386 -18.79 -19.92 18.79
C ALA A 386 -20.30 -19.58 19.08
N PRO A 387 -20.88 -18.49 18.48
CA PRO A 387 -20.54 -17.05 18.63
C PRO A 387 -21.79 -16.13 18.86
N VAL A 388 -21.61 -14.84 19.25
CA VAL A 388 -22.68 -13.80 19.23
C VAL A 388 -22.12 -12.41 18.81
N ASP A 389 -22.99 -11.52 18.31
CA ASP A 389 -22.70 -10.50 17.28
C ASP A 389 -23.23 -9.06 17.62
N LEU A 390 -22.61 -8.03 17.02
CA LEU A 390 -23.12 -6.70 16.59
C LEU A 390 -23.57 -5.51 17.52
N ALA A 391 -22.94 -4.35 17.26
CA ALA A 391 -23.52 -3.00 16.91
C ALA A 391 -24.15 -2.07 18.00
N LYS A 392 -24.22 -0.71 17.90
CA LYS A 392 -23.56 0.40 17.13
C LYS A 392 -23.92 1.81 17.78
N PRO A 393 -23.42 2.99 17.31
CA PRO A 393 -23.28 4.24 18.12
C PRO A 393 -24.31 5.38 17.84
N ALA A 394 -24.08 6.58 18.40
CA ALA A 394 -24.86 7.83 18.18
C ALA A 394 -23.97 9.09 17.95
N THR A 395 -24.56 10.15 17.37
CA THR A 395 -23.90 11.35 16.75
C THR A 395 -24.31 12.71 17.37
N PRO A 396 -23.63 13.85 17.04
CA PRO A 396 -23.81 15.19 17.65
C PRO A 396 -24.57 16.22 16.76
N PRO A 397 -24.80 17.47 17.22
CA PRO A 397 -25.06 18.63 16.32
C PRO A 397 -24.50 20.05 16.73
N ASP A 398 -23.87 20.72 15.76
CA ASP A 398 -24.18 22.02 15.08
C ASP A 398 -24.28 23.46 15.70
N HIS A 399 -23.94 24.45 14.81
CA HIS A 399 -24.54 25.80 14.51
C HIS A 399 -23.82 27.17 14.78
N GLU A 400 -23.33 27.76 13.67
CA GLU A 400 -23.64 29.08 13.01
C GLU A 400 -23.41 30.54 13.54
N ALA A 401 -22.73 31.29 12.63
CA ALA A 401 -22.58 32.71 12.22
C ALA A 401 -23.57 33.89 12.53
N ALA A 402 -23.09 35.14 12.29
CA ALA A 402 -23.86 36.37 11.98
C ALA A 402 -23.02 37.50 11.29
N ALA A 403 -23.63 38.44 10.53
CA ALA A 403 -22.97 39.55 9.78
C ALA A 403 -23.85 40.84 9.57
N ALA A 404 -23.30 41.93 8.98
CA ALA A 404 -23.89 43.30 8.92
C ALA A 404 -23.68 44.08 7.56
N PRO A 405 -24.32 45.26 7.30
CA PRO A 405 -24.50 45.87 5.93
C PRO A 405 -23.50 46.98 5.43
N PRO A 406 -23.51 47.39 4.12
CA PRO A 406 -22.60 48.38 3.46
C PRO A 406 -23.11 49.85 3.43
N VAL A 407 -22.41 50.96 3.04
CA VAL A 407 -21.12 51.32 2.31
C VAL A 407 -21.25 51.69 0.79
N GLY A 408 -20.59 52.77 0.28
CA GLY A 408 -20.33 52.95 -1.18
C GLY A 408 -20.03 54.33 -1.88
N GLN A 409 -20.32 55.52 -1.31
CA GLN A 409 -20.16 56.82 -2.04
C GLN A 409 -18.76 57.47 -1.86
N PRO A 410 -18.22 58.19 -2.88
CA PRO A 410 -16.88 58.79 -2.80
C PRO A 410 -16.90 60.18 -2.12
N THR A 411 -15.80 60.52 -1.45
CA THR A 411 -15.70 61.70 -0.58
C THR A 411 -14.86 62.81 -1.22
N VAL A 412 -15.35 64.06 -1.22
CA VAL A 412 -14.66 65.22 -1.81
C VAL A 412 -14.52 66.32 -0.76
N LEU A 413 -13.32 66.89 -0.59
CA LEU A 413 -13.07 68.01 0.33
C LEU A 413 -12.89 69.31 -0.45
N VAL A 414 -13.65 70.35 -0.11
CA VAL A 414 -13.60 71.69 -0.74
C VAL A 414 -13.01 72.70 0.23
N ILE A 415 -11.98 73.44 -0.21
CA ILE A 415 -11.21 74.39 0.62
C ILE A 415 -11.20 75.76 -0.07
N GLU A 416 -11.99 76.68 0.46
CA GLU A 416 -12.23 78.01 -0.14
C GLU A 416 -12.67 78.98 0.97
N ASP A 417 -11.97 80.11 1.10
CA ASP A 417 -12.17 81.12 2.15
C ASP A 417 -13.36 82.05 1.89
N ASN A 418 -13.68 82.30 0.62
CA ASN A 418 -14.88 83.04 0.26
C ASN A 418 -16.14 82.17 0.48
N ALA A 419 -16.92 82.51 1.51
CA ALA A 419 -18.09 81.74 1.94
C ALA A 419 -19.21 81.59 0.89
N ASP A 420 -19.30 82.48 -0.12
CA ASP A 420 -20.28 82.37 -1.20
C ASP A 420 -19.74 81.51 -2.36
N MET A 421 -18.43 81.60 -2.67
CA MET A 421 -17.77 80.70 -3.62
C MET A 421 -17.71 79.25 -3.09
N ASN A 422 -17.42 79.08 -1.80
CA ASN A 422 -17.40 77.77 -1.14
C ASN A 422 -18.77 77.10 -1.26
N ARG A 423 -19.85 77.84 -0.95
CA ARG A 423 -21.23 77.37 -1.09
C ARG A 423 -21.56 77.00 -2.54
N PHE A 424 -21.19 77.83 -3.51
CA PHE A 424 -21.38 77.55 -4.94
C PHE A 424 -20.67 76.26 -5.38
N ILE A 425 -19.43 76.03 -4.93
CA ILE A 425 -18.67 74.81 -5.23
C ILE A 425 -19.32 73.58 -4.58
N VAL A 426 -19.74 73.67 -3.32
CA VAL A 426 -20.42 72.57 -2.61
C VAL A 426 -21.76 72.22 -3.28
N GLU A 427 -22.57 73.21 -3.64
CA GLU A 427 -23.84 73.02 -4.37
C GLU A 427 -23.62 72.37 -5.75
N ALA A 428 -22.58 72.81 -6.48
CA ALA A 428 -22.18 72.25 -7.78
C ALA A 428 -21.71 70.77 -7.72
N LEU A 429 -21.37 70.27 -6.52
CA LEU A 429 -20.80 68.95 -6.28
C LEU A 429 -21.71 68.02 -5.47
N SER A 430 -23.01 68.34 -5.36
CA SER A 430 -24.05 67.59 -4.62
C SER A 430 -24.26 66.11 -4.99
N GLU A 431 -23.55 65.60 -6.00
CA GLU A 431 -23.52 64.17 -6.37
C GLU A 431 -22.44 63.35 -5.64
N PHE A 432 -21.60 64.00 -4.83
CA PHE A 432 -20.54 63.39 -4.02
C PHE A 432 -20.84 63.58 -2.53
N HIS A 433 -20.15 62.82 -1.66
CA HIS A 433 -20.12 63.16 -0.24
C HIS A 433 -19.12 64.32 -0.06
N VAL A 434 -19.64 65.56 -0.02
CA VAL A 434 -18.82 66.77 0.04
C VAL A 434 -18.65 67.24 1.48
N GLU A 435 -17.39 67.42 1.88
CA GLU A 435 -16.97 68.09 3.11
C GLU A 435 -16.34 69.44 2.73
N SER A 436 -16.46 70.47 3.57
CA SER A 436 -15.92 71.81 3.29
C SER A 436 -15.00 72.32 4.39
N ALA A 437 -14.09 73.22 4.02
CA ALA A 437 -13.20 73.98 4.91
C ALA A 437 -13.08 75.43 4.41
N HIS A 438 -12.84 76.36 5.32
CA HIS A 438 -12.82 77.80 5.05
C HIS A 438 -11.43 78.45 5.18
N ASP A 439 -10.40 77.66 5.50
CA ASP A 439 -9.00 78.06 5.36
C ASP A 439 -8.10 76.84 5.10
N GLY A 440 -6.86 77.09 4.68
CA GLY A 440 -5.91 76.02 4.34
C GLY A 440 -5.46 75.16 5.53
N LEU A 441 -5.50 75.67 6.76
CA LEU A 441 -5.14 74.90 7.96
C LEU A 441 -6.26 73.94 8.33
N GLU A 442 -7.51 74.41 8.38
CA GLU A 442 -8.70 73.58 8.54
C GLU A 442 -8.79 72.53 7.42
N GLY A 443 -8.50 72.93 6.19
CA GLY A 443 -8.45 72.06 5.02
C GLY A 443 -7.39 70.96 5.13
N PHE A 444 -6.18 71.27 5.61
CA PHE A 444 -5.14 70.27 5.88
C PHE A 444 -5.57 69.28 6.96
N ASP A 445 -6.10 69.80 8.07
CA ASP A 445 -6.55 68.99 9.22
C ASP A 445 -7.69 68.04 8.85
N LYS A 446 -8.65 68.51 8.02
CA LYS A 446 -9.74 67.70 7.47
C LYS A 446 -9.23 66.68 6.45
N ALA A 447 -8.32 67.06 5.55
CA ALA A 447 -7.71 66.13 4.59
C ALA A 447 -7.02 64.95 5.27
N VAL A 448 -6.22 65.21 6.32
CA VAL A 448 -5.50 64.17 7.07
C VAL A 448 -6.46 63.23 7.82
N LYS A 449 -7.56 63.75 8.38
CA LYS A 449 -8.54 62.96 9.14
C LYS A 449 -9.49 62.15 8.24
N LEU A 450 -10.00 62.76 7.18
CA LEU A 450 -11.05 62.19 6.33
C LEU A 450 -10.51 61.33 5.18
N LYS A 451 -9.26 61.56 4.77
CA LYS A 451 -8.63 60.90 3.60
C LYS A 451 -9.54 60.90 2.35
N PRO A 452 -10.00 62.08 1.90
CA PRO A 452 -10.98 62.18 0.82
C PRO A 452 -10.46 61.56 -0.48
N ASP A 453 -11.36 61.18 -1.38
CA ASP A 453 -10.99 60.72 -2.72
C ASP A 453 -10.38 61.83 -3.56
N LEU A 454 -10.86 63.07 -3.36
CA LEU A 454 -10.41 64.25 -4.07
C LEU A 454 -10.49 65.51 -3.19
N ILE A 455 -9.54 66.43 -3.35
CA ILE A 455 -9.51 67.76 -2.73
C ILE A 455 -9.61 68.82 -3.81
N VAL A 456 -10.45 69.84 -3.60
CA VAL A 456 -10.50 71.08 -4.39
C VAL A 456 -10.05 72.22 -3.48
N SER A 457 -9.02 72.98 -3.85
CA SER A 457 -8.51 74.11 -3.05
C SER A 457 -8.30 75.35 -3.89
N ASP A 458 -8.64 76.53 -3.39
CA ASP A 458 -8.14 77.79 -3.95
C ASP A 458 -6.63 77.95 -3.68
N VAL A 459 -5.92 78.69 -4.54
CA VAL A 459 -4.53 79.11 -4.33
C VAL A 459 -4.45 80.20 -3.26
N MET A 460 -5.32 81.22 -3.35
CA MET A 460 -5.13 82.51 -2.67
C MET A 460 -5.95 82.63 -1.37
N MET A 461 -5.58 81.87 -0.34
CA MET A 461 -6.26 81.87 0.96
C MET A 461 -5.42 82.53 2.08
N PRO A 462 -6.04 83.11 3.11
CA PRO A 462 -5.35 83.62 4.30
C PRO A 462 -4.60 82.52 5.07
N GLY A 463 -3.40 82.83 5.55
CA GLY A 463 -2.58 81.89 6.31
C GLY A 463 -1.84 80.90 5.40
N LEU A 464 -2.42 79.71 5.18
CA LEU A 464 -1.83 78.66 4.35
C LEU A 464 -2.47 78.67 2.95
N GLY A 465 -1.70 79.09 1.94
CA GLY A 465 -2.11 79.08 0.53
C GLY A 465 -2.24 77.67 -0.04
N GLY A 466 -3.01 77.51 -1.12
CA GLY A 466 -3.28 76.21 -1.75
C GLY A 466 -2.03 75.52 -2.34
N ASP A 467 -1.04 76.32 -2.75
CA ASP A 467 0.28 75.85 -3.18
C ASP A 467 1.09 75.23 -2.02
N GLN A 468 1.06 75.87 -0.85
CA GLN A 468 1.73 75.40 0.35
C GLN A 468 1.01 74.19 0.94
N LEU A 469 -0.33 74.18 0.88
CA LEU A 469 -1.16 73.04 1.24
C LEU A 469 -0.86 71.81 0.38
N LEU A 470 -0.80 71.96 -0.95
CA LEU A 470 -0.44 70.89 -1.88
C LEU A 470 0.93 70.28 -1.52
N ARG A 471 1.94 71.14 -1.34
CA ARG A 471 3.31 70.73 -0.94
C ARG A 471 3.36 70.07 0.43
N ALA A 472 2.48 70.45 1.36
CA ALA A 472 2.38 69.83 2.69
C ALA A 472 1.73 68.44 2.62
N LEU A 473 0.68 68.27 1.82
CA LEU A 473 0.01 66.98 1.62
C LEU A 473 0.89 65.98 0.87
N ARG A 474 1.58 66.40 -0.20
CA ARG A 474 2.48 65.56 -1.01
C ARG A 474 3.79 65.15 -0.32
N LYS A 475 4.05 65.64 0.89
CA LYS A 475 5.13 65.15 1.77
C LYS A 475 4.72 63.95 2.62
N ARG A 476 3.49 63.45 2.47
CA ARG A 476 2.96 62.33 3.24
C ARG A 476 2.59 61.16 2.33
N GLU A 477 3.26 60.03 2.52
CA GLU A 477 2.95 58.77 1.82
C GLU A 477 1.48 58.36 1.95
N ASP A 478 0.84 58.71 3.08
CA ASP A 478 -0.57 58.38 3.35
C ASP A 478 -1.59 59.27 2.63
N MET A 479 -1.12 60.19 1.77
CA MET A 479 -1.91 61.11 0.93
C MET A 479 -1.60 60.99 -0.58
N ASP A 480 -0.65 60.15 -0.99
CA ASP A 480 -0.20 60.06 -2.39
C ASP A 480 -1.31 59.68 -3.38
N ASP A 481 -2.27 58.86 -2.94
CA ASP A 481 -3.41 58.42 -3.75
C ASP A 481 -4.60 59.39 -3.76
N VAL A 482 -4.57 60.46 -2.96
CA VAL A 482 -5.60 61.52 -2.93
C VAL A 482 -5.42 62.45 -4.13
N GLN A 483 -6.48 62.64 -4.91
CA GLN A 483 -6.48 63.55 -6.07
C GLN A 483 -6.61 65.00 -5.59
N ILE A 484 -5.85 65.95 -6.16
CA ILE A 484 -5.90 67.36 -5.75
C ILE A 484 -6.09 68.25 -7.00
N VAL A 485 -7.11 69.10 -6.96
CA VAL A 485 -7.47 70.07 -7.99
C VAL A 485 -7.35 71.48 -7.42
N ILE A 486 -6.66 72.36 -8.14
CA ILE A 486 -6.34 73.72 -7.65
C ILE A 486 -7.13 74.77 -8.44
N LEU A 487 -7.89 75.63 -7.75
CA LEU A 487 -8.61 76.77 -8.34
C LEU A 487 -7.70 78.01 -8.34
N THR A 488 -7.66 78.79 -9.42
CA THR A 488 -6.78 79.97 -9.52
C THR A 488 -7.39 81.09 -10.35
N ALA A 489 -7.12 82.35 -9.98
CA ALA A 489 -7.58 83.54 -10.70
C ALA A 489 -6.54 84.14 -11.67
N LYS A 490 -5.29 83.63 -11.69
CA LYS A 490 -4.20 84.16 -12.53
C LYS A 490 -3.92 83.28 -13.74
N ALA A 491 -3.97 83.86 -14.93
CA ALA A 491 -3.52 83.26 -16.17
C ALA A 491 -1.98 83.38 -16.30
N ASP A 492 -1.26 82.76 -15.37
CA ASP A 492 0.20 82.75 -15.30
C ASP A 492 0.70 81.32 -15.51
N ASP A 493 1.23 81.05 -16.72
CA ASP A 493 1.61 79.69 -17.13
C ASP A 493 2.76 79.12 -16.28
N GLU A 494 3.61 79.97 -15.69
CA GLU A 494 4.73 79.55 -14.85
C GLU A 494 4.24 78.93 -13.53
N LEU A 495 3.30 79.60 -12.84
CA LEU A 495 2.69 79.10 -11.61
C LEU A 495 1.89 77.82 -11.84
N ARG A 496 1.20 77.70 -12.98
CA ARG A 496 0.48 76.48 -13.37
C ARG A 496 1.43 75.29 -13.56
N ILE A 497 2.58 75.51 -14.21
CA ILE A 497 3.61 74.48 -14.40
C ILE A 497 4.22 74.06 -13.06
N GLU A 498 4.41 75.00 -12.13
CA GLU A 498 4.89 74.73 -10.77
C GLU A 498 3.90 73.85 -9.99
N LEU A 499 2.61 74.21 -9.94
CA LEU A 499 1.57 73.43 -9.24
C LEU A 499 1.41 72.00 -9.77
N LEU A 500 1.52 71.79 -11.09
CA LEU A 500 1.48 70.45 -11.69
C LEU A 500 2.75 69.63 -11.38
N ARG A 501 3.93 70.28 -11.31
CA ARG A 501 5.17 69.62 -10.87
C ARG A 501 5.14 69.23 -9.39
N ASP A 502 4.49 70.04 -8.57
CA ASP A 502 4.31 69.81 -7.14
C ASP A 502 3.21 68.79 -6.81
N GLY A 503 2.56 68.20 -7.82
CA GLY A 503 1.70 67.03 -7.67
C GLY A 503 0.19 67.31 -7.61
N ALA A 504 -0.27 68.47 -8.09
CA ALA A 504 -1.68 68.65 -8.44
C ALA A 504 -2.03 67.81 -9.68
N GLN A 505 -3.23 67.22 -9.72
CA GLN A 505 -3.68 66.40 -10.86
C GLN A 505 -4.39 67.21 -11.93
N ASP A 506 -5.06 68.30 -11.56
CA ASP A 506 -5.61 69.27 -12.50
C ASP A 506 -5.75 70.65 -11.81
N TYR A 507 -6.13 71.66 -12.58
CA TYR A 507 -6.34 73.02 -12.08
C TYR A 507 -7.48 73.70 -12.87
N LEU A 508 -8.11 74.73 -12.30
CA LEU A 508 -9.26 75.38 -12.91
C LEU A 508 -9.23 76.91 -12.73
N MET A 509 -9.52 77.64 -13.80
CA MET A 509 -9.45 79.11 -13.85
C MET A 509 -10.75 79.76 -13.35
N LYS A 510 -10.68 80.68 -12.39
CA LYS A 510 -11.81 81.53 -11.99
C LYS A 510 -11.97 82.69 -13.00
N PRO A 511 -13.19 82.97 -13.53
CA PRO A 511 -14.45 82.28 -13.31
C PRO A 511 -14.59 80.99 -14.15
N PHE A 512 -15.07 79.92 -13.54
CA PHE A 512 -15.35 78.62 -14.18
C PHE A 512 -16.85 78.30 -14.16
N SER A 513 -17.28 77.33 -14.98
CA SER A 513 -18.64 76.80 -14.91
C SER A 513 -18.75 75.61 -13.95
N ALA A 514 -19.91 75.45 -13.31
CA ALA A 514 -20.20 74.30 -12.45
C ALA A 514 -20.11 72.96 -13.22
N GLU A 515 -20.51 72.95 -14.49
CA GLU A 515 -20.42 71.75 -15.34
C GLU A 515 -18.97 71.34 -15.63
N GLU A 516 -18.09 72.31 -15.91
CA GLU A 516 -16.67 72.06 -16.15
C GLU A 516 -15.97 71.47 -14.92
N LEU A 517 -16.16 72.08 -13.74
CA LEU A 517 -15.62 71.57 -12.47
C LEU A 517 -16.08 70.12 -12.21
N ARG A 518 -17.38 69.86 -12.35
CA ARG A 518 -18.00 68.55 -12.10
C ARG A 518 -17.51 67.46 -13.04
N ILE A 519 -17.32 67.75 -14.33
CA ILE A 519 -16.77 66.80 -15.32
C ILE A 519 -15.30 66.46 -14.99
N ARG A 520 -14.49 67.46 -14.62
CA ARG A 520 -13.08 67.28 -14.21
C ARG A 520 -12.97 66.32 -13.02
N LEU A 521 -13.76 66.57 -11.98
CA LEU A 521 -13.79 65.77 -10.76
C LEU A 521 -14.24 64.32 -11.00
N ARG A 522 -15.31 64.10 -11.78
CA ARG A 522 -15.78 62.76 -12.15
C ARG A 522 -14.70 61.92 -12.85
N ASN A 523 -13.92 62.54 -13.73
CA ASN A 523 -12.87 61.85 -14.47
C ASN A 523 -11.72 61.41 -13.54
N LEU A 524 -11.29 62.28 -12.61
CA LEU A 524 -10.25 61.93 -11.63
C LEU A 524 -10.71 60.83 -10.66
N ILE A 525 -11.94 60.90 -10.16
CA ILE A 525 -12.53 59.90 -9.25
C ILE A 525 -12.70 58.54 -9.95
N SER A 526 -13.10 58.50 -11.23
CA SER A 526 -13.25 57.25 -11.97
C SER A 526 -11.91 56.57 -12.28
N ILE A 527 -10.87 57.35 -12.62
CA ILE A 527 -9.50 56.85 -12.80
C ILE A 527 -8.93 56.29 -11.49
N LYS A 528 -9.12 57.00 -10.36
CA LYS A 528 -8.69 56.52 -9.03
C LYS A 528 -9.35 55.18 -8.71
N ARG A 529 -10.69 55.09 -8.81
CA ARG A 529 -11.46 53.87 -8.51
C ARG A 529 -11.02 52.67 -9.36
N ALA A 530 -10.82 52.85 -10.67
CA ALA A 530 -10.38 51.77 -11.55
C ALA A 530 -8.98 51.22 -11.17
N ARG A 531 -8.07 52.10 -10.71
CA ARG A 531 -6.74 51.72 -10.22
C ARG A 531 -6.80 50.99 -8.88
N ASP A 532 -7.69 51.42 -7.98
CA ASP A 532 -7.83 50.83 -6.65
C ASP A 532 -8.48 49.43 -6.72
N THR A 533 -9.49 49.23 -7.58
CA THR A 533 -10.03 47.89 -7.88
C THR A 533 -8.97 46.95 -8.45
N LEU A 534 -8.17 47.40 -9.43
CA LEU A 534 -7.10 46.58 -10.01
C LEU A 534 -6.02 46.20 -8.98
N ARG A 535 -5.71 47.08 -8.01
CA ARG A 535 -4.81 46.77 -6.90
C ARG A 535 -5.39 45.71 -5.96
N GLN A 536 -6.70 45.78 -5.67
CA GLN A 536 -7.39 44.76 -4.86
C GLN A 536 -7.41 43.39 -5.56
N ASP A 537 -7.77 43.34 -6.84
CA ASP A 537 -7.81 42.10 -7.62
C ASP A 537 -6.42 41.41 -7.65
N LEU A 538 -5.34 42.18 -7.82
CA LEU A 538 -3.96 41.68 -7.78
C LEU A 538 -3.56 41.15 -6.40
N GLN A 539 -4.00 41.79 -5.31
CA GLN A 539 -3.73 41.31 -3.95
C GLN A 539 -4.48 40.02 -3.62
N ILE A 540 -5.73 39.88 -4.08
CA ILE A 540 -6.51 38.65 -3.94
C ILE A 540 -5.82 37.51 -4.69
N GLN A 541 -5.50 37.70 -5.98
CA GLN A 541 -4.81 36.67 -6.77
C GLN A 541 -3.44 36.27 -6.21
N SER A 542 -2.69 37.21 -5.61
CA SER A 542 -1.42 36.89 -4.97
C SER A 542 -1.61 35.99 -3.74
N ARG A 543 -2.65 36.23 -2.95
CA ARG A 543 -2.96 35.46 -1.74
C ARG A 543 -3.48 34.06 -2.07
N ASP A 544 -4.38 33.94 -3.04
CA ASP A 544 -4.89 32.65 -3.51
C ASP A 544 -3.75 31.75 -4.03
N LEU A 545 -2.76 32.35 -4.70
CA LEU A 545 -1.58 31.64 -5.21
C LEU A 545 -0.64 31.16 -4.10
N GLU A 546 -0.46 31.95 -3.03
CA GLU A 546 0.30 31.54 -1.85
C GLU A 546 -0.38 30.41 -1.07
N GLU A 547 -1.71 30.49 -0.91
CA GLU A 547 -2.52 29.47 -0.23
C GLU A 547 -2.47 28.12 -0.98
N LEU A 548 -2.64 28.14 -2.31
CA LEU A 548 -2.48 26.96 -3.17
C LEU A 548 -1.04 26.39 -3.14
N ALA A 549 -0.02 27.26 -3.06
CA ALA A 549 1.37 26.83 -2.95
C ALA A 549 1.67 26.14 -1.61
N MET A 550 1.09 26.62 -0.51
CA MET A 550 1.17 25.96 0.80
C MET A 550 0.41 24.62 0.82
N GLU A 551 -0.76 24.54 0.21
CA GLU A 551 -1.54 23.30 0.10
C GLU A 551 -0.77 22.22 -0.69
N ILE A 552 -0.18 22.57 -1.83
CA ILE A 552 0.66 21.68 -2.63
C ILE A 552 1.92 21.24 -1.85
N ALA A 553 2.54 22.14 -1.09
CA ALA A 553 3.70 21.81 -0.26
C ALA A 553 3.34 20.83 0.88
N SER A 554 2.20 21.05 1.53
CA SER A 554 1.65 20.16 2.56
C SER A 554 1.34 18.77 2.00
N SER A 555 0.58 18.71 0.90
CA SER A 555 0.22 17.45 0.22
C SER A 555 1.45 16.67 -0.24
N LYS A 556 2.47 17.34 -0.78
CA LYS A 556 3.75 16.71 -1.12
C LYS A 556 4.46 16.12 0.11
N SER A 557 4.46 16.83 1.24
CA SER A 557 5.08 16.33 2.47
C SER A 557 4.35 15.10 3.03
N GLN A 558 3.02 15.09 2.98
CA GLN A 558 2.20 13.95 3.37
C GLN A 558 2.47 12.73 2.47
N LEU A 559 2.56 12.92 1.15
CA LEU A 559 2.86 11.85 0.22
C LEU A 559 4.26 11.25 0.44
N HIS A 560 5.27 12.08 0.69
CA HIS A 560 6.61 11.60 1.04
C HIS A 560 6.61 10.77 2.34
N ALA A 561 5.93 11.24 3.40
CA ALA A 561 5.83 10.51 4.65
C ALA A 561 5.10 9.16 4.48
N ALA A 562 4.08 9.10 3.62
CA ALA A 562 3.42 7.84 3.25
C ALA A 562 4.36 6.90 2.48
N MET A 563 5.16 7.41 1.53
CA MET A 563 6.14 6.59 0.79
C MET A 563 7.21 5.99 1.71
N ASP A 564 7.75 6.76 2.66
CA ASP A 564 8.75 6.27 3.60
C ASP A 564 8.17 5.21 4.56
N SER A 565 6.95 5.40 5.07
CA SER A 565 6.29 4.41 5.93
C SER A 565 5.98 3.10 5.17
N MET A 566 5.59 3.19 3.90
CA MET A 566 5.36 2.02 3.04
C MET A 566 6.66 1.29 2.67
N ARG A 567 7.78 2.02 2.51
CA ARG A 567 9.08 1.38 2.30
C ARG A 567 9.48 0.52 3.50
N VAL A 568 9.32 1.06 4.72
CA VAL A 568 9.57 0.30 5.96
C VAL A 568 8.64 -0.92 6.06
N ALA A 569 7.36 -0.77 5.72
CA ALA A 569 6.42 -1.90 5.71
C ALA A 569 6.80 -3.01 4.71
N ARG A 570 7.27 -2.64 3.51
CA ARG A 570 7.75 -3.60 2.50
C ARG A 570 9.03 -4.31 2.96
N ASP A 571 10.01 -3.55 3.45
CA ASP A 571 11.29 -4.11 3.91
C ASP A 571 11.05 -5.07 5.12
N HIS A 572 10.05 -4.80 5.97
CA HIS A 572 9.57 -5.74 6.99
C HIS A 572 8.90 -7.00 6.41
N ALA A 573 8.06 -6.86 5.37
CA ALA A 573 7.39 -7.99 4.73
C ALA A 573 8.38 -8.93 4.01
N GLU A 574 9.41 -8.38 3.35
CA GLU A 574 10.51 -9.16 2.76
C GLU A 574 11.30 -9.92 3.84
N GLY A 575 11.62 -9.27 4.97
CA GLY A 575 12.26 -9.93 6.11
C GLY A 575 11.43 -11.08 6.71
N ALA A 576 10.11 -10.90 6.84
CA ALA A 576 9.19 -11.95 7.30
C ALA A 576 9.12 -13.14 6.31
N SER A 577 9.19 -12.87 5.00
CA SER A 577 9.22 -13.91 3.96
C SER A 577 10.51 -14.76 4.03
N GLN A 578 11.66 -14.13 4.32
CA GLN A 578 12.92 -14.84 4.51
C GLN A 578 12.89 -15.74 5.76
N LEU A 579 12.33 -15.25 6.88
CA LEU A 579 12.14 -16.05 8.10
C LEU A 579 11.18 -17.24 7.88
N LYS A 580 10.07 -17.06 7.15
CA LYS A 580 9.18 -18.15 6.71
C LYS A 580 9.95 -19.22 5.92
N SER A 581 10.90 -18.80 5.08
CA SER A 581 11.76 -19.70 4.31
C SER A 581 12.68 -20.53 5.20
N ASP A 582 13.39 -19.90 6.13
CA ASP A 582 14.34 -20.61 7.01
C ASP A 582 13.60 -21.55 7.97
N PHE A 583 12.41 -21.14 8.45
CA PHE A 583 11.44 -21.99 9.13
C PHE A 583 11.14 -23.27 8.32
N LEU A 584 10.67 -23.16 7.08
CA LEU A 584 10.28 -24.34 6.27
C LEU A 584 11.46 -25.28 5.97
N SER A 585 12.68 -24.77 5.86
CA SER A 585 13.88 -25.58 5.65
C SER A 585 14.23 -26.38 6.92
N MET A 586 14.21 -25.74 8.09
CA MET A 586 14.50 -26.41 9.36
C MET A 586 13.39 -27.37 9.79
N VAL A 587 12.11 -27.01 9.59
CA VAL A 587 10.94 -27.89 9.76
C VAL A 587 11.18 -29.22 9.05
N SER A 588 11.64 -29.18 7.81
CA SER A 588 11.95 -30.40 7.09
C SER A 588 13.03 -31.24 7.75
N HIS A 589 14.15 -30.63 8.16
CA HIS A 589 15.24 -31.36 8.79
C HIS A 589 14.80 -32.03 10.11
N GLU A 590 14.09 -31.28 10.96
CA GLU A 590 13.56 -31.74 12.24
C GLU A 590 12.43 -32.77 12.11
N LEU A 591 11.65 -32.75 11.03
CA LEU A 591 10.63 -33.78 10.76
C LEU A 591 11.23 -35.02 10.07
N ARG A 592 12.22 -34.86 9.19
CA ARG A 592 12.86 -35.96 8.44
C ARG A 592 13.60 -36.92 9.37
N SER A 593 14.39 -36.40 10.33
CA SER A 593 15.18 -37.25 11.22
C SER A 593 14.37 -38.27 12.05
N PRO A 594 13.31 -37.88 12.79
CA PRO A 594 12.47 -38.84 13.50
C PRO A 594 11.69 -39.75 12.54
N LEU A 595 11.30 -39.26 11.36
CA LEU A 595 10.53 -40.01 10.36
C LEU A 595 11.35 -41.12 9.69
N THR A 596 12.59 -40.86 9.30
CA THR A 596 13.51 -41.90 8.77
C THR A 596 13.82 -42.97 9.81
N ALA A 597 14.05 -42.58 11.07
CA ALA A 597 14.23 -43.55 12.16
C ALA A 597 12.95 -44.39 12.35
N PHE A 598 11.78 -43.74 12.34
CA PHE A 598 10.48 -44.37 12.51
C PHE A 598 10.16 -45.39 11.39
N GLN A 599 10.40 -45.03 10.12
CA GLN A 599 10.28 -45.94 8.98
C GLN A 599 11.18 -47.18 9.11
N LEU A 600 12.43 -46.99 9.55
CA LEU A 600 13.38 -48.10 9.76
C LEU A 600 12.86 -49.11 10.80
N TYR A 601 12.35 -48.66 11.95
CA TYR A 601 11.82 -49.57 12.97
C TYR A 601 10.54 -50.29 12.52
N ILE A 602 9.67 -49.64 11.74
CA ILE A 602 8.50 -50.31 11.15
C ILE A 602 8.94 -51.40 10.16
N GLU A 603 9.92 -51.12 9.30
CA GLU A 603 10.39 -52.11 8.35
C GLU A 603 11.10 -53.29 9.05
N LEU A 604 11.84 -53.03 10.12
CA LEU A 604 12.41 -54.08 10.98
C LEU A 604 11.31 -54.95 11.63
N LEU A 605 10.22 -54.37 12.13
CA LEU A 605 9.07 -55.13 12.63
C LEU A 605 8.42 -55.97 11.53
N ARG A 606 8.30 -55.42 10.31
CA ARG A 606 7.70 -56.08 9.14
C ARG A 606 8.57 -57.20 8.53
N GLN A 607 9.86 -57.23 8.85
CA GLN A 607 10.78 -58.32 8.48
C GLN A 607 10.83 -59.47 9.50
N HIS A 608 10.26 -59.30 10.70
CA HIS A 608 10.29 -60.29 11.79
C HIS A 608 8.88 -60.74 12.21
N THR A 609 7.93 -60.72 11.27
CA THR A 609 6.50 -60.97 11.50
C THR A 609 6.15 -62.43 11.80
N GLU A 610 7.06 -63.38 11.57
CA GLU A 610 6.83 -64.84 11.70
C GLU A 610 6.41 -65.31 13.11
N ALA A 611 6.53 -64.43 14.12
CA ALA A 611 6.15 -64.70 15.51
C ALA A 611 4.96 -63.87 16.02
N LEU A 612 4.26 -63.11 15.17
CA LEU A 612 3.14 -62.25 15.57
C LEU A 612 1.80 -62.76 15.02
N PRO A 613 0.72 -62.78 15.83
CA PRO A 613 -0.65 -62.97 15.35
C PRO A 613 -1.00 -62.10 14.13
N GLU A 614 -1.80 -62.67 13.22
CA GLU A 614 -2.16 -62.09 11.92
C GLU A 614 -2.84 -60.71 12.03
N GLU A 615 -3.56 -60.48 13.13
CA GLU A 615 -4.18 -59.21 13.52
C GLU A 615 -3.15 -58.07 13.71
N TYR A 616 -1.99 -58.36 14.30
CA TYR A 616 -0.91 -57.40 14.47
C TYR A 616 -0.20 -57.06 13.15
N GLY A 617 -0.19 -57.99 12.19
CA GLY A 617 0.29 -57.72 10.82
C GLY A 617 -0.52 -56.60 10.13
N GLN A 618 -1.83 -56.52 10.40
CA GLN A 618 -2.67 -55.44 9.89
C GLN A 618 -2.35 -54.09 10.55
N LEU A 619 -2.12 -54.07 11.88
CA LEU A 619 -1.74 -52.85 12.62
C LEU A 619 -0.39 -52.30 12.14
N ILE A 620 0.63 -53.15 12.00
CA ILE A 620 1.95 -52.77 11.46
C ILE A 620 1.83 -52.25 10.02
N SER A 621 0.98 -52.86 9.19
CA SER A 621 0.74 -52.40 7.81
C SER A 621 0.05 -51.03 7.76
N ARG A 622 -0.90 -50.76 8.67
CA ARG A 622 -1.54 -49.43 8.82
C ARG A 622 -0.53 -48.38 9.27
N MET A 623 0.32 -48.69 10.25
CA MET A 623 1.40 -47.81 10.71
C MET A 623 2.39 -47.50 9.58
N HIS A 624 2.78 -48.48 8.76
CA HIS A 624 3.66 -48.29 7.61
C HIS A 624 3.02 -47.36 6.56
N ALA A 625 1.75 -47.58 6.22
CA ALA A 625 1.02 -46.71 5.28
C ALA A 625 0.88 -45.27 5.78
N ALA A 626 0.66 -45.08 7.09
CA ALA A 626 0.64 -43.76 7.71
C ALA A 626 2.04 -43.10 7.74
N ALA A 627 3.11 -43.88 7.96
CA ALA A 627 4.49 -43.41 7.90
C ALA A 627 4.88 -42.92 6.50
N SER A 628 4.54 -43.69 5.46
CA SER A 628 4.80 -43.29 4.07
C SER A 628 4.08 -41.99 3.73
N ARG A 629 2.80 -41.86 4.08
CA ARG A 629 2.02 -40.63 3.85
C ARG A 629 2.63 -39.40 4.51
N LEU A 630 3.18 -39.54 5.72
CA LEU A 630 3.91 -38.46 6.40
C LEU A 630 5.17 -38.05 5.63
N THR A 631 5.89 -39.00 5.05
CA THR A 631 7.10 -38.75 4.26
C THR A 631 6.76 -37.99 2.98
N ASP A 632 5.76 -38.50 2.23
CA ASP A 632 5.26 -37.85 1.01
C ASP A 632 4.78 -36.41 1.29
N LEU A 633 4.17 -36.18 2.47
CA LEU A 633 3.72 -34.87 2.95
C LEU A 633 4.88 -33.91 3.24
N VAL A 634 5.87 -34.35 4.02
CA VAL A 634 7.04 -33.52 4.40
C VAL A 634 7.91 -33.22 3.18
N GLU A 635 8.04 -34.17 2.26
CA GLU A 635 8.75 -34.01 0.99
C GLU A 635 8.00 -33.07 0.03
N GLY A 636 6.67 -33.16 -0.05
CA GLY A 636 5.86 -32.19 -0.79
C GLY A 636 5.99 -30.76 -0.27
N LEU A 637 5.95 -30.56 1.05
CA LEU A 637 6.14 -29.24 1.68
C LEU A 637 7.54 -28.67 1.43
N LEU A 638 8.56 -29.53 1.46
CA LEU A 638 9.94 -29.21 1.10
C LEU A 638 10.09 -28.64 -0.31
N HIS A 639 9.53 -29.36 -1.29
CA HIS A 639 9.61 -28.96 -2.68
C HIS A 639 8.91 -27.62 -2.87
N GLN A 640 7.72 -27.43 -2.30
CA GLN A 640 6.99 -26.16 -2.33
C GLN A 640 7.85 -25.01 -1.73
N ALA A 641 8.48 -25.23 -0.58
CA ALA A 641 9.35 -24.24 0.07
C ALA A 641 10.66 -23.94 -0.70
N SER A 642 11.08 -24.84 -1.58
CA SER A 642 12.24 -24.67 -2.46
C SER A 642 11.86 -23.94 -3.76
N ILE A 643 10.64 -24.20 -4.25
CA ILE A 643 10.02 -23.52 -5.40
C ILE A 643 9.78 -22.03 -5.08
N GLU A 644 9.20 -21.71 -3.91
CA GLU A 644 8.97 -20.31 -3.48
C GLU A 644 10.26 -19.46 -3.45
N ARG A 645 11.43 -20.10 -3.27
CA ARG A 645 12.75 -19.45 -3.26
C ARG A 645 13.46 -19.42 -4.62
N GLY A 646 12.90 -20.04 -5.66
CA GLY A 646 13.63 -20.27 -6.93
C GLY A 646 14.88 -21.16 -6.76
N GLN A 647 14.95 -21.96 -5.70
CA GLN A 647 16.11 -22.79 -5.34
C GLN A 647 16.00 -24.25 -5.82
N LEU A 648 14.91 -24.62 -6.51
CA LEU A 648 14.73 -25.95 -7.08
C LEU A 648 15.65 -26.15 -8.31
N GLN A 649 16.94 -26.41 -8.06
CA GLN A 649 17.93 -26.69 -9.10
C GLN A 649 17.81 -28.15 -9.55
N ALA A 650 17.41 -28.36 -10.80
CA ALA A 650 17.35 -29.68 -11.43
C ALA A 650 18.75 -30.29 -11.60
N GLN A 651 18.96 -31.51 -11.14
CA GLN A 651 20.22 -32.24 -11.33
C GLN A 651 20.22 -32.92 -12.69
N ILE A 652 20.75 -32.22 -13.69
CA ILE A 652 20.71 -32.67 -15.09
C ILE A 652 21.70 -33.83 -15.34
N GLU A 653 21.16 -35.04 -15.47
CA GLU A 653 21.87 -36.26 -15.82
C GLU A 653 21.34 -36.87 -17.15
N ARG A 654 21.96 -37.96 -17.62
CA ARG A 654 21.49 -38.71 -18.81
C ARG A 654 20.96 -40.08 -18.39
N PHE A 655 19.71 -40.36 -18.68
CA PHE A 655 19.04 -41.59 -18.23
C PHE A 655 17.95 -42.07 -19.21
N ASP A 656 17.49 -43.31 -19.01
CA ASP A 656 16.37 -43.88 -19.75
C ASP A 656 15.04 -43.44 -19.12
N GLY A 657 14.28 -42.61 -19.84
CA GLY A 657 12.98 -42.13 -19.39
C GLY A 657 11.92 -43.23 -19.29
N CYS A 658 11.93 -44.22 -20.19
CA CYS A 658 10.97 -45.32 -20.16
C CYS A 658 11.12 -46.10 -18.86
N ALA A 659 12.37 -46.44 -18.48
CA ALA A 659 12.68 -47.20 -17.28
C ALA A 659 12.24 -46.48 -15.98
N VAL A 660 12.40 -45.15 -15.90
CA VAL A 660 12.01 -44.37 -14.70
C VAL A 660 10.49 -44.28 -14.55
N VAL A 661 9.76 -44.12 -15.67
CA VAL A 661 8.29 -44.12 -15.65
C VAL A 661 7.75 -45.53 -15.36
N GLU A 662 8.35 -46.58 -15.94
CA GLU A 662 8.00 -47.97 -15.67
C GLU A 662 8.22 -48.35 -14.19
N GLU A 663 9.33 -47.94 -13.57
CA GLU A 663 9.56 -48.14 -12.14
C GLU A 663 8.46 -47.48 -11.28
N SER A 664 7.98 -46.31 -11.69
CA SER A 664 6.89 -45.59 -11.03
C SER A 664 5.54 -46.31 -11.18
N VAL A 665 5.30 -46.94 -12.34
CA VAL A 665 4.14 -47.78 -12.62
C VAL A 665 4.15 -49.05 -11.77
N GLU A 666 5.27 -49.79 -11.75
CA GLU A 666 5.39 -51.02 -10.95
C GLU A 666 5.23 -50.76 -9.45
N ARG A 667 5.78 -49.64 -8.95
CA ARG A 667 5.62 -49.22 -7.55
C ARG A 667 4.16 -49.04 -7.14
N LEU A 668 3.31 -48.54 -8.03
CA LEU A 668 1.89 -48.28 -7.76
C LEU A 668 0.93 -49.39 -8.25
N ARG A 669 1.45 -50.40 -8.97
CA ARG A 669 0.69 -51.57 -9.44
C ARG A 669 -0.08 -52.31 -8.34
N PRO A 670 0.45 -52.54 -7.11
CA PRO A 670 -0.31 -53.18 -6.04
C PRO A 670 -1.55 -52.37 -5.60
N LEU A 671 -1.46 -51.04 -5.60
CA LEU A 671 -2.57 -50.15 -5.23
C LEU A 671 -3.68 -50.18 -6.29
N ALA A 672 -3.31 -50.20 -7.57
CA ALA A 672 -4.25 -50.38 -8.68
C ALA A 672 -4.94 -51.75 -8.61
N GLN A 673 -4.19 -52.83 -8.32
CA GLN A 673 -4.74 -54.18 -8.13
C GLN A 673 -5.71 -54.25 -6.94
N GLN A 674 -5.41 -53.61 -5.81
CA GLN A 674 -6.30 -53.54 -4.66
C GLN A 674 -7.65 -52.88 -5.01
N LYS A 675 -7.64 -51.88 -5.89
CA LYS A 675 -8.84 -51.23 -6.44
C LYS A 675 -9.46 -51.94 -7.66
N GLN A 676 -8.90 -53.06 -8.12
CA GLN A 676 -9.33 -53.77 -9.33
C GLN A 676 -9.28 -52.90 -10.62
N LEU A 677 -8.32 -51.96 -10.69
CA LEU A 677 -8.08 -51.12 -11.85
C LEU A 677 -7.10 -51.78 -12.83
N ALA A 678 -7.36 -51.68 -14.13
CA ALA A 678 -6.40 -52.09 -15.14
C ALA A 678 -5.33 -51.00 -15.31
N LEU A 679 -4.10 -51.25 -14.85
CA LEU A 679 -2.96 -50.36 -15.02
C LEU A 679 -2.09 -50.80 -16.21
N LYS A 680 -2.03 -49.95 -17.25
CA LYS A 680 -1.27 -50.17 -18.49
C LYS A 680 -0.14 -49.15 -18.59
N PHE A 681 0.99 -49.58 -19.15
CA PHE A 681 2.13 -48.72 -19.52
C PHE A 681 2.52 -48.96 -20.97
N SER A 682 2.88 -47.90 -21.69
CA SER A 682 3.48 -47.96 -23.02
C SER A 682 4.57 -46.90 -23.20
N CYS A 683 5.73 -47.30 -23.71
CA CYS A 683 6.75 -46.35 -24.19
C CYS A 683 6.81 -46.39 -25.73
N ALA A 684 6.99 -45.24 -26.37
CA ALA A 684 7.21 -45.21 -27.81
C ALA A 684 8.58 -45.84 -28.18
N PRO A 685 8.70 -46.56 -29.31
CA PRO A 685 9.89 -47.35 -29.64
C PRO A 685 11.14 -46.51 -30.01
N GLU A 686 11.00 -45.20 -30.20
CA GLU A 686 12.09 -44.29 -30.61
C GLU A 686 12.38 -43.18 -29.58
N VAL A 687 12.06 -43.39 -28.30
CA VAL A 687 12.37 -42.43 -27.23
C VAL A 687 13.89 -42.37 -26.99
N PRO A 688 14.56 -41.21 -27.18
CA PRO A 688 15.98 -41.06 -26.90
C PRO A 688 16.25 -40.94 -25.39
N LEU A 689 17.52 -41.09 -24.97
CA LEU A 689 17.91 -40.82 -23.57
C LEU A 689 17.50 -39.39 -23.16
N MET A 690 16.85 -39.28 -22.00
CA MET A 690 16.49 -38.00 -21.40
C MET A 690 17.74 -37.33 -20.83
N ARG A 691 17.83 -36.01 -21.01
CA ARG A 691 18.83 -35.15 -20.36
C ARG A 691 18.11 -34.19 -19.41
N SER A 692 17.83 -34.67 -18.21
CA SER A 692 16.93 -34.02 -17.25
C SER A 692 17.25 -34.52 -15.83
N ASP A 693 16.37 -34.28 -14.86
CA ASP A 693 16.48 -34.83 -13.49
C ASP A 693 15.59 -36.07 -13.35
N SER A 694 16.19 -37.25 -13.10
CA SER A 694 15.43 -38.50 -13.00
C SER A 694 14.61 -38.61 -11.71
N GLY A 695 15.00 -37.89 -10.65
CA GLY A 695 14.27 -37.78 -9.40
C GLY A 695 12.98 -36.99 -9.57
N LEU A 696 13.08 -35.79 -10.16
CA LEU A 696 11.92 -34.97 -10.48
C LEU A 696 10.96 -35.68 -11.44
N LEU A 697 11.47 -36.38 -12.48
CA LEU A 697 10.62 -37.17 -13.37
C LEU A 697 9.85 -38.27 -12.62
N ARG A 698 10.53 -39.01 -11.72
CA ARG A 698 9.92 -40.06 -10.91
C ARG A 698 8.83 -39.51 -9.98
N LEU A 699 9.07 -38.34 -9.37
CA LEU A 699 8.09 -37.62 -8.56
C LEU A 699 6.89 -37.14 -9.39
N ILE A 700 7.12 -36.60 -10.60
CA ILE A 700 6.06 -36.20 -11.54
C ILE A 700 5.17 -37.40 -11.89
N ALA A 701 5.78 -38.49 -12.38
CA ALA A 701 5.06 -39.71 -12.77
C ALA A 701 4.29 -40.32 -11.59
N SER A 702 4.92 -40.42 -10.42
CA SER A 702 4.29 -40.97 -9.21
C SER A 702 3.11 -40.13 -8.72
N ASN A 703 3.20 -38.79 -8.75
CA ASN A 703 2.10 -37.93 -8.31
C ASN A 703 0.90 -37.98 -9.28
N LEU A 704 1.14 -37.94 -10.59
CA LEU A 704 0.08 -38.06 -11.59
C LEU A 704 -0.61 -39.44 -11.51
N LEU A 705 0.17 -40.52 -11.43
CA LEU A 705 -0.35 -41.88 -11.35
C LEU A 705 -1.08 -42.15 -10.02
N ALA A 706 -0.58 -41.65 -8.89
CA ALA A 706 -1.25 -41.76 -7.61
C ALA A 706 -2.60 -41.02 -7.62
N ASN A 707 -2.70 -39.84 -8.25
CA ASN A 707 -3.97 -39.13 -8.42
C ASN A 707 -4.95 -39.91 -9.31
N ALA A 708 -4.51 -40.41 -10.46
CA ALA A 708 -5.35 -41.25 -11.33
C ALA A 708 -5.92 -42.46 -10.57
N ILE A 709 -5.05 -43.28 -9.95
CA ILE A 709 -5.47 -44.45 -9.15
C ILE A 709 -6.36 -44.03 -7.97
N LYS A 710 -6.16 -42.85 -7.36
CA LYS A 710 -6.98 -42.35 -6.25
C LYS A 710 -8.40 -42.01 -6.68
N PHE A 711 -8.59 -41.30 -7.79
CA PHE A 711 -9.89 -40.80 -8.23
C PHE A 711 -10.65 -41.74 -9.16
N THR A 712 -9.99 -42.67 -9.86
CA THR A 712 -10.69 -43.76 -10.56
C THR A 712 -11.25 -44.78 -9.55
N ALA A 713 -12.55 -45.05 -9.62
CA ALA A 713 -13.23 -46.04 -8.76
C ALA A 713 -13.29 -47.44 -9.41
N LYS A 714 -13.52 -47.49 -10.73
CA LYS A 714 -13.49 -48.69 -11.59
C LYS A 714 -13.07 -48.25 -13.00
N GLY A 715 -12.38 -49.12 -13.73
CA GLY A 715 -11.94 -48.86 -15.10
C GLY A 715 -10.43 -49.02 -15.24
N GLU A 716 -9.79 -48.15 -16.02
CA GLU A 716 -8.37 -48.25 -16.35
C GLU A 716 -7.60 -46.95 -16.16
N VAL A 717 -6.30 -47.10 -15.93
CA VAL A 717 -5.31 -46.03 -15.91
C VAL A 717 -4.21 -46.40 -16.89
N VAL A 718 -3.93 -45.51 -17.83
CA VAL A 718 -2.94 -45.71 -18.90
C VAL A 718 -1.85 -44.66 -18.73
N VAL A 719 -0.61 -45.11 -18.58
CA VAL A 719 0.57 -44.25 -18.56
C VAL A 719 1.32 -44.43 -19.87
N SER A 720 1.70 -43.35 -20.53
CA SER A 720 2.60 -43.42 -21.68
C SER A 720 3.73 -42.39 -21.61
N LEU A 721 4.86 -42.76 -22.21
CA LEU A 721 5.97 -41.85 -22.48
C LEU A 721 6.21 -41.83 -23.99
N ASP A 722 6.14 -40.63 -24.57
CA ASP A 722 6.40 -40.38 -25.98
C ASP A 722 7.47 -39.28 -26.15
N TYR A 723 8.04 -39.17 -27.34
CA TYR A 723 9.02 -38.15 -27.69
C TYR A 723 8.68 -37.52 -29.05
N GLN A 724 8.26 -36.26 -29.03
CA GLN A 724 7.83 -35.53 -30.21
C GLN A 724 8.47 -34.13 -30.25
N ALA A 725 8.91 -33.69 -31.43
CA ALA A 725 9.39 -32.32 -31.68
C ALA A 725 10.45 -31.75 -30.70
N GLY A 726 11.29 -32.61 -30.09
CA GLY A 726 12.31 -32.18 -29.11
C GLY A 726 11.87 -32.25 -27.64
N GLN A 727 10.66 -32.75 -27.38
CA GLN A 727 10.03 -32.80 -26.06
C GLN A 727 9.61 -34.23 -25.70
N PHE A 728 9.83 -34.61 -24.44
CA PHE A 728 9.32 -35.82 -23.82
C PHE A 728 7.94 -35.55 -23.23
N ILE A 729 6.96 -36.40 -23.54
CA ILE A 729 5.58 -36.24 -23.09
C ILE A 729 5.23 -37.42 -22.19
N VAL A 730 5.16 -37.18 -20.88
CA VAL A 730 4.60 -38.15 -19.91
C VAL A 730 3.10 -37.91 -19.85
N ALA A 731 2.30 -38.84 -20.37
CA ALA A 731 0.85 -38.78 -20.29
C ALA A 731 0.32 -39.79 -19.27
N VAL A 732 -0.59 -39.34 -18.40
CA VAL A 732 -1.37 -40.21 -17.50
C VAL A 732 -2.85 -39.98 -17.80
N GLN A 733 -3.50 -41.01 -18.34
CA GLN A 733 -4.92 -41.05 -18.63
C GLN A 733 -5.66 -41.91 -17.61
N ASP A 734 -6.79 -41.43 -17.11
CA ASP A 734 -7.65 -42.12 -16.15
C ASP A 734 -9.11 -42.13 -16.64
N THR A 735 -9.87 -43.19 -16.32
CA THR A 735 -11.32 -43.28 -16.64
C THR A 735 -12.20 -42.91 -15.44
N GLY A 736 -11.79 -41.92 -14.66
CA GLY A 736 -12.48 -41.43 -13.47
C GLY A 736 -13.63 -40.47 -13.75
N PRO A 737 -14.04 -39.64 -12.77
CA PRO A 737 -15.21 -38.77 -12.89
C PRO A 737 -15.03 -37.59 -13.87
N GLY A 738 -13.79 -37.26 -14.26
CA GLY A 738 -13.48 -36.07 -15.06
C GLY A 738 -13.59 -34.76 -14.29
N ILE A 739 -13.18 -33.65 -14.92
CA ILE A 739 -13.01 -32.34 -14.30
C ILE A 739 -13.73 -31.28 -15.16
N ALA A 740 -14.58 -30.46 -14.53
CA ALA A 740 -15.29 -29.38 -15.20
C ALA A 740 -14.33 -28.32 -15.78
N LEU A 741 -14.66 -27.75 -16.95
CA LEU A 741 -13.78 -26.82 -17.67
C LEU A 741 -13.39 -25.58 -16.83
N GLU A 742 -14.32 -25.08 -16.01
CA GLU A 742 -14.09 -23.97 -15.07
C GLU A 742 -13.12 -24.31 -13.92
N ASP A 743 -12.98 -25.60 -13.59
CA ASP A 743 -12.13 -26.10 -12.52
C ASP A 743 -10.74 -26.56 -12.98
N GLN A 744 -10.56 -26.84 -14.27
CA GLN A 744 -9.28 -27.33 -14.84
C GLN A 744 -8.10 -26.36 -14.63
N ALA A 745 -8.36 -25.05 -14.49
CA ALA A 745 -7.33 -24.08 -14.10
C ALA A 745 -7.05 -24.07 -12.58
N ARG A 746 -8.07 -24.38 -11.76
CA ARG A 746 -8.03 -24.30 -10.29
C ARG A 746 -7.29 -25.47 -9.65
N ILE A 747 -7.34 -26.67 -10.24
CA ILE A 747 -6.64 -27.87 -9.71
C ILE A 747 -5.11 -27.73 -9.61
N PHE A 748 -4.52 -26.74 -10.28
CA PHE A 748 -3.08 -26.43 -10.24
C PHE A 748 -2.74 -25.27 -9.29
N LEU A 749 -3.71 -24.75 -8.53
CA LEU A 749 -3.47 -23.76 -7.49
C LEU A 749 -3.18 -24.48 -6.15
N PRO A 750 -2.30 -23.92 -5.29
CA PRO A 750 -2.03 -24.52 -3.98
C PRO A 750 -3.31 -24.60 -3.14
N PHE A 751 -3.55 -25.77 -2.51
CA PHE A 751 -4.62 -25.99 -1.52
C PHE A 751 -6.06 -25.94 -2.04
N GLU A 752 -6.28 -25.80 -3.34
CA GLU A 752 -7.62 -25.89 -3.94
C GLU A 752 -8.15 -27.34 -3.93
N HIS A 753 -9.45 -27.49 -3.67
CA HIS A 753 -10.17 -28.76 -3.75
C HIS A 753 -11.52 -28.55 -4.43
N LEU A 754 -11.86 -29.44 -5.38
CA LEU A 754 -13.13 -29.36 -6.12
C LEU A 754 -14.36 -29.82 -5.32
N GLU A 755 -14.17 -30.44 -4.15
CA GLU A 755 -15.24 -30.91 -3.27
C GLU A 755 -15.08 -30.35 -1.85
N PRO A 756 -16.16 -29.83 -1.23
CA PRO A 756 -16.15 -29.38 0.17
C PRO A 756 -15.78 -30.49 1.14
N MET A 757 -14.93 -30.18 2.13
CA MET A 757 -14.34 -31.14 3.09
C MET A 757 -15.35 -32.01 3.87
N ARG A 758 -16.62 -31.62 3.96
CA ARG A 758 -17.66 -32.34 4.73
C ARG A 758 -18.12 -33.69 4.14
N HIS A 759 -17.71 -34.06 2.93
CA HIS A 759 -18.17 -35.29 2.25
C HIS A 759 -17.07 -36.28 1.82
N LYS A 760 -15.80 -36.07 2.18
CA LYS A 760 -14.69 -36.92 1.69
C LYS A 760 -14.53 -38.25 2.44
N HIS A 761 -14.43 -39.33 1.65
CA HIS A 761 -13.89 -40.63 2.09
C HIS A 761 -12.37 -40.78 1.84
N THR A 762 -11.71 -39.81 1.17
CA THR A 762 -10.26 -39.88 0.87
C THR A 762 -9.56 -38.52 1.05
N PRO A 763 -8.70 -38.32 2.06
CA PRO A 763 -8.03 -37.05 2.34
C PRO A 763 -6.85 -36.75 1.38
N GLY A 764 -6.30 -35.54 1.45
CA GLY A 764 -5.10 -35.12 0.70
C GLY A 764 -5.01 -33.61 0.47
N VAL A 765 -3.79 -33.09 0.51
CA VAL A 765 -3.46 -31.69 0.88
C VAL A 765 -3.71 -30.65 -0.22
N GLY A 766 -4.07 -31.06 -1.45
CA GLY A 766 -4.23 -30.12 -2.58
C GLY A 766 -2.90 -29.57 -3.12
N LEU A 767 -1.78 -30.21 -2.80
CA LEU A 767 -0.44 -29.84 -3.28
C LEU A 767 0.05 -30.63 -4.49
N GLY A 768 -0.47 -31.84 -4.73
CA GLY A 768 0.11 -32.79 -5.70
C GLY A 768 0.25 -32.25 -7.13
N LEU A 769 -0.84 -31.75 -7.73
CA LEU A 769 -0.80 -31.22 -9.10
C LEU A 769 -0.04 -29.88 -9.19
N THR A 770 -0.14 -29.05 -8.16
CA THR A 770 0.63 -27.80 -8.00
C THR A 770 2.14 -28.06 -7.98
N LEU A 771 2.57 -29.08 -7.23
CA LEU A 771 3.95 -29.55 -7.19
C LEU A 771 4.40 -30.14 -8.53
N VAL A 772 3.56 -30.95 -9.19
CA VAL A 772 3.86 -31.47 -10.54
C VAL A 772 4.09 -30.32 -11.52
N ARG A 773 3.19 -29.33 -11.56
CA ARG A 773 3.34 -28.13 -12.41
C ARG A 773 4.65 -27.40 -12.12
N ALA A 774 5.01 -27.21 -10.86
CA ALA A 774 6.23 -26.52 -10.49
C ALA A 774 7.51 -27.32 -10.81
N MET A 775 7.50 -28.64 -10.62
CA MET A 775 8.60 -29.51 -11.03
C MET A 775 8.77 -29.51 -12.56
N VAL A 776 7.69 -29.63 -13.31
CA VAL A 776 7.71 -29.57 -14.78
C VAL A 776 8.24 -28.21 -15.27
N ASN A 777 7.79 -27.10 -14.68
CA ASN A 777 8.32 -25.77 -14.98
C ASN A 777 9.83 -25.65 -14.67
N ALA A 778 10.31 -26.25 -13.57
CA ALA A 778 11.73 -26.24 -13.21
C ALA A 778 12.61 -27.09 -14.16
N LEU A 779 12.00 -28.03 -14.89
CA LEU A 779 12.63 -28.75 -16.01
C LEU A 779 12.53 -28.00 -17.35
N GLY A 780 12.01 -26.76 -17.35
CA GLY A 780 11.76 -25.96 -18.57
C GLY A 780 10.52 -26.40 -19.36
N GLY A 781 9.65 -27.21 -18.76
CA GLY A 781 8.48 -27.81 -19.40
C GLY A 781 7.14 -27.13 -19.09
N THR A 782 6.06 -27.70 -19.62
CA THR A 782 4.67 -27.31 -19.34
C THR A 782 3.81 -28.52 -18.98
N ILE A 783 2.77 -28.33 -18.17
CA ILE A 783 1.74 -29.35 -17.91
C ILE A 783 0.39 -28.91 -18.46
N GLU A 784 -0.28 -29.85 -19.12
CA GLU A 784 -1.62 -29.70 -19.69
C GLU A 784 -2.58 -30.72 -19.07
N VAL A 785 -3.86 -30.37 -19.03
CA VAL A 785 -4.96 -31.26 -18.66
C VAL A 785 -6.03 -31.20 -19.74
N ASP A 786 -6.59 -32.36 -20.06
CA ASP A 786 -7.67 -32.55 -21.02
C ASP A 786 -8.67 -33.51 -20.36
N SER A 787 -9.91 -33.05 -20.12
CA SER A 787 -10.85 -33.80 -19.30
C SER A 787 -12.30 -33.48 -19.63
N GLU A 788 -13.13 -34.53 -19.61
CA GLU A 788 -14.57 -34.44 -19.80
C GLU A 788 -15.29 -35.18 -18.65
N ILE A 789 -16.31 -34.53 -18.09
CA ILE A 789 -17.12 -35.09 -16.99
C ILE A 789 -17.73 -36.43 -17.43
N GLY A 790 -17.53 -37.47 -16.61
CA GLY A 790 -18.01 -38.82 -16.86
C GLY A 790 -17.19 -39.65 -17.86
N ARG A 791 -16.11 -39.11 -18.44
CA ARG A 791 -15.17 -39.86 -19.29
C ARG A 791 -13.76 -40.00 -18.69
N GLY A 792 -13.36 -39.06 -17.83
CA GLY A 792 -12.08 -39.10 -17.13
C GLY A 792 -11.16 -37.93 -17.51
N SER A 793 -9.86 -38.10 -17.28
CA SER A 793 -8.86 -37.03 -17.47
C SER A 793 -7.59 -37.57 -18.12
N VAL A 794 -6.89 -36.70 -18.85
CA VAL A 794 -5.55 -36.92 -19.39
C VAL A 794 -4.66 -35.77 -18.95
N PHE A 795 -3.67 -36.06 -18.12
CA PHE A 795 -2.63 -35.13 -17.74
C PHE A 795 -1.39 -35.36 -18.59
N ARG A 796 -0.84 -34.32 -19.20
CA ARG A 796 0.36 -34.39 -20.06
C ARG A 796 1.44 -33.48 -19.49
N ALA A 797 2.53 -34.05 -19.00
CA ALA A 797 3.73 -33.31 -18.62
C ALA A 797 4.73 -33.32 -19.78
N ILE A 798 4.99 -32.14 -20.35
CA ILE A 798 5.80 -31.91 -21.53
C ILE A 798 7.15 -31.35 -21.07
N ILE A 799 8.24 -32.09 -21.26
CA ILE A 799 9.59 -31.78 -20.75
C ILE A 799 10.58 -31.68 -21.92
N PRO A 800 11.28 -30.56 -22.12
CA PRO A 800 12.21 -30.41 -23.24
C PRO A 800 13.47 -31.28 -23.10
N GLN A 801 14.08 -31.69 -24.21
CA GLN A 801 15.32 -32.49 -24.20
C GLN A 801 16.57 -31.70 -23.75
N SER A 802 16.51 -30.37 -23.79
CA SER A 802 17.41 -29.51 -23.01
C SER A 802 16.53 -28.48 -22.31
N PRO A 803 16.67 -28.28 -20.98
CA PRO A 803 16.33 -26.98 -20.44
C PRO A 803 17.23 -25.96 -21.15
N ASP A 804 16.65 -24.84 -21.59
CA ASP A 804 17.45 -23.72 -22.10
C ASP A 804 18.32 -23.15 -20.97
N SER A 805 19.53 -22.73 -21.35
CA SER A 805 20.67 -22.45 -20.48
C SER A 805 20.54 -21.23 -19.57
#